data_AF-A0A2V5VPC1-F1
#
_entry.id   AF-A0A2V5VPC1-F1
#
_cell.length_a   1.000
_cell.length_b   1.000
_cell.length_c   1.000
_cell.angle_alpha   90.00
_cell.angle_beta   90.00
_cell.angle_gamma   90.00
#
_symmetry.space_group_name_H-M   'P 1'
#
loop_
_entity.id
_entity.type
_entity.pdbx_description
1 polymer ?
#
loop_
_entity_poly.entity_id
_entity_poly.type
_entity_poly.pdbx_seq_one_letter_code
_entity_poly.pdbx_strand_id
1 'polypeptide(L)'
;MITTDPAITTNGVTNFGTIYRGVTDDGAFTLWAFGSTSAFDTALGIDDVFFADANHLPIAVFKFQSLSLIGNPTIDLSNGGTTKLGLIAVDGITSGPPGGTLAFTGLDLLVLATVNGSINLTSDVSFQDLSELAMYARGAGSDLILDSPISNIGILELAAEGSIQLTNPGTMSVGEFDATAGNNLTLQNGSLLLDGKVRLNTLVLPGATVASGADLTLNITGDYTNSSATEFSRLQVTNQGHIGTGGNISVDITGNLTATGLGSATESPEPGDFELLVQNTNALIDNGGNLNLTVNGNVQVNGLAAYVQNYDFTANPAGHIGTGGNIDIEIGGNLTANSYVDVFLNNRGGGMIDSGGNLTFNVSGALTIGVDQFTNGFSAEFIVSSRYDDVGGNTTPSFIGSDVSLFLHAASVDMAGVLFGSGISNRGGSIIDGNATATWDVPGDVTIQGTTNIMPGSSGASWFVLNDIPPDYQFTPPSGGTIHGNATLTLTIGGDLTIAGDALIDIENQRNLLFTGPIGGTIDSDATLNITAANISVGGELDALMDNFNNGSGSGTGGSIGGNAAINLNLSGNLTTTGSDPNSGGIPGDAYFLIRNGSFVEGSPGGFIGGDATIDLNIVNASIAGLFDVEIDNFSGGTIGGNATIDVTAGSLTANSLLTQIDNSNGGVMNGNATINMNVSGTATVTNDATVQILGSDGAAAAAINFNGGSYDAGGTFLAFTDGDGTITFNNASAHADVLKVGALGTNGVLNIGGGTLSADTTLELYASGSNGQLNFVSDVTLGGNSAKILAANSVTIFNNVVVTIGGKAPADVYTNNANYTGFGGNETTTGTFAGAGANDPQPLSNAPPFGPSSPAPTPTKSRVGINVSDSGQLLALLDGAVPGPGGKITIPASKIASNWRNSSRINAAGRLGADRRTMDIRTASSLSPRRLPQ
;
A
#
# COMPACT_ATOMS: atom_id res chain seq x y z
N MET A 1 -28.68 55.00 14.55
CA MET A 1 -28.37 55.98 15.61
C MET A 1 -29.01 55.43 16.88
N ILE A 2 -28.23 54.97 17.86
CA ILE A 2 -28.74 54.40 19.12
C ILE A 2 -29.16 55.58 20.01
N THR A 3 -30.41 55.61 20.47
CA THR A 3 -30.97 56.75 21.22
C THR A 3 -31.14 56.49 22.72
N THR A 4 -31.14 55.22 23.16
CA THR A 4 -31.32 54.79 24.56
C THR A 4 -30.67 53.44 24.81
N ASP A 5 -30.18 53.19 26.02
CA ASP A 5 -29.66 51.88 26.45
C ASP A 5 -30.75 50.79 26.34
N PRO A 6 -30.40 49.56 25.94
CA PRO A 6 -31.36 48.45 25.93
C PRO A 6 -31.81 48.15 27.36
N ALA A 7 -33.08 47.78 27.54
CA ALA A 7 -33.67 47.55 28.86
C ALA A 7 -34.28 46.15 28.96
N ILE A 8 -34.21 45.55 30.16
CA ILE A 8 -34.87 44.29 30.50
C ILE A 8 -35.76 44.50 31.72
N THR A 9 -37.01 44.04 31.66
CA THR A 9 -37.97 44.16 32.77
C THR A 9 -38.35 42.78 33.30
N THR A 10 -38.07 42.54 34.58
CA THR A 10 -38.40 41.28 35.27
C THR A 10 -39.18 41.61 36.54
N ASN A 11 -40.36 41.00 36.72
CA ASN A 11 -41.23 41.23 37.88
C ASN A 11 -41.51 42.73 38.16
N GLY A 12 -41.60 43.54 37.10
CA GLY A 12 -41.81 44.99 37.19
C GLY A 12 -40.56 45.83 37.49
N VAL A 13 -39.39 45.22 37.68
CA VAL A 13 -38.11 45.92 37.85
C VAL A 13 -37.39 46.01 36.50
N THR A 14 -37.00 47.23 36.10
CA THR A 14 -36.29 47.47 34.84
C THR A 14 -34.80 47.71 35.10
N ASN A 15 -33.96 46.94 34.42
CA ASN A 15 -32.50 47.09 34.41
C ASN A 15 -32.04 47.48 32.99
N PHE A 16 -30.84 48.05 32.89
CA PHE A 16 -30.25 48.51 31.62
C PHE A 16 -29.05 47.65 31.24
N GLY A 17 -28.94 47.33 29.96
CA GLY A 17 -27.79 46.68 29.34
C GLY A 17 -26.94 47.67 28.55
N THR A 18 -25.97 47.16 27.81
CA THR A 18 -25.08 47.96 26.96
C THR A 18 -25.03 47.36 25.57
N ILE A 19 -24.90 48.19 24.54
CA ILE A 19 -24.69 47.72 23.17
C ILE A 19 -23.20 47.63 22.88
N TYR A 20 -22.73 46.44 22.48
CA TYR A 20 -21.41 46.25 21.91
C TYR A 20 -21.48 46.44 20.39
N ARG A 21 -20.66 47.36 19.87
CA ARG A 21 -20.71 47.81 18.46
C ARG A 21 -19.66 47.13 17.59
N GLY A 22 -18.70 46.44 18.20
CA GLY A 22 -17.61 45.75 17.52
C GLY A 22 -16.23 46.19 17.99
N VAL A 23 -15.21 45.44 17.55
CA VAL A 23 -13.83 45.58 18.02
C VAL A 23 -13.23 46.97 17.81
N THR A 24 -13.61 47.66 16.72
CA THR A 24 -13.08 48.99 16.39
C THR A 24 -13.57 50.07 17.36
N ASP A 25 -14.81 49.96 17.82
CA ASP A 25 -15.48 50.99 18.62
C ASP A 25 -15.36 50.74 20.12
N ASP A 26 -15.40 49.47 20.54
CA ASP A 26 -15.49 49.06 21.95
C ASP A 26 -14.33 48.17 22.43
N GLY A 27 -13.38 47.84 21.55
CA GLY A 27 -12.26 46.92 21.83
C GLY A 27 -12.67 45.44 21.75
N ALA A 28 -11.74 44.53 22.04
CA ALA A 28 -12.00 43.09 22.05
C ALA A 28 -13.21 42.74 22.94
N PHE A 29 -14.13 41.91 22.44
CA PHE A 29 -15.34 41.52 23.15
C PHE A 29 -15.02 40.83 24.47
N THR A 30 -14.04 39.92 24.50
CA THR A 30 -13.67 39.19 25.72
C THR A 30 -13.17 40.12 26.82
N LEU A 31 -12.36 41.12 26.48
CA LEU A 31 -11.90 42.14 27.41
C LEU A 31 -13.07 43.02 27.90
N TRP A 32 -13.98 43.38 27.00
CA TRP A 32 -15.15 44.21 27.29
C TRP A 32 -16.19 43.48 28.15
N ALA A 33 -16.52 42.24 27.81
CA ALA A 33 -17.57 41.43 28.44
C ALA A 33 -17.09 40.70 29.70
N PHE A 34 -15.89 40.12 29.65
CA PHE A 34 -15.36 39.23 30.71
C PHE A 34 -14.27 39.90 31.56
N GLY A 35 -13.62 40.95 31.05
CA GLY A 35 -12.53 41.66 31.73
C GLY A 35 -11.13 41.09 31.45
N SER A 36 -11.05 40.00 30.69
CA SER A 36 -9.81 39.37 30.22
C SER A 36 -10.08 38.46 29.02
N THR A 37 -9.04 38.18 28.25
CA THR A 37 -9.03 37.16 27.20
C THR A 37 -8.25 35.93 27.72
N SER A 38 -8.89 34.77 27.79
CA SER A 38 -8.26 33.50 28.13
C SER A 38 -7.57 32.90 26.90
N ALA A 39 -6.68 31.93 27.11
CA ALA A 39 -6.07 31.22 25.98
C ALA A 39 -7.11 30.41 25.17
N PHE A 40 -8.17 29.94 25.84
CA PHE A 40 -9.29 29.26 25.18
C PHE A 40 -10.15 30.24 24.39
N ASP A 41 -10.41 31.44 24.91
CA ASP A 41 -11.09 32.52 24.16
C ASP A 41 -10.38 32.82 22.83
N THR A 42 -9.04 32.89 22.86
CA THR A 42 -8.20 33.08 21.66
C THR A 42 -8.31 31.89 20.72
N ALA A 43 -8.27 30.66 21.24
CA ALA A 43 -8.33 29.45 20.42
C ALA A 43 -9.69 29.25 19.73
N LEU A 44 -10.78 29.67 20.37
CA LEU A 44 -12.12 29.71 19.77
C LEU A 44 -12.30 30.87 18.78
N GLY A 45 -11.36 31.83 18.72
CA GLY A 45 -11.49 33.01 17.87
C GLY A 45 -12.64 33.92 18.28
N ILE A 46 -12.98 34.02 19.58
CA ILE A 46 -14.13 34.82 20.03
C ILE A 46 -14.06 36.28 19.54
N ASP A 47 -12.88 36.89 19.65
CA ASP A 47 -12.69 38.30 19.26
C ASP A 47 -12.43 38.50 17.76
N ASP A 48 -11.67 37.59 17.15
CA ASP A 48 -11.13 37.76 15.79
C ASP A 48 -11.92 37.01 14.70
N VAL A 49 -12.83 36.11 15.09
CA VAL A 49 -13.70 35.35 14.19
C VAL A 49 -15.17 35.64 14.53
N PHE A 50 -15.65 35.22 15.70
CA PHE A 50 -17.08 35.32 16.03
C PHE A 50 -17.54 36.78 16.12
N PHE A 51 -16.93 37.62 16.95
CA PHE A 51 -17.29 39.05 17.05
C PHE A 51 -16.58 39.95 16.03
N ALA A 52 -15.84 39.38 15.08
CA ALA A 52 -15.38 40.07 13.89
C ALA A 52 -16.42 40.02 12.76
N ASP A 53 -17.35 39.05 12.77
CA ASP A 53 -18.46 39.00 11.81
C ASP A 53 -19.46 40.16 12.06
N ALA A 54 -19.71 40.93 11.01
CA ALA A 54 -20.70 41.99 11.02
C ALA A 54 -22.13 41.49 11.27
N ASN A 55 -22.43 40.22 10.98
CA ASN A 55 -23.74 39.61 11.23
C ASN A 55 -24.05 39.44 12.72
N HIS A 56 -23.02 39.38 13.57
CA HIS A 56 -23.16 39.30 15.03
C HIS A 56 -23.21 40.68 15.70
N LEU A 57 -23.17 41.76 14.92
CA LEU A 57 -23.06 43.13 15.42
C LEU A 57 -24.17 44.06 14.88
N PRO A 58 -24.51 45.13 15.63
CA PRO A 58 -24.21 45.34 17.05
C PRO A 58 -25.05 44.41 17.93
N ILE A 59 -24.60 44.07 19.14
CA ILE A 59 -25.32 43.16 20.07
C ILE A 59 -25.70 43.88 21.37
N ALA A 60 -26.94 43.69 21.84
CA ALA A 60 -27.40 44.20 23.12
C ALA A 60 -27.07 43.19 24.22
N VAL A 61 -26.29 43.59 25.23
CA VAL A 61 -25.76 42.68 26.25
C VAL A 61 -26.24 43.08 27.65
N PHE A 62 -26.71 42.10 28.41
CA PHE A 62 -27.07 42.23 29.82
C PHE A 62 -26.20 41.31 30.67
N LYS A 63 -25.63 41.86 31.75
CA LYS A 63 -24.74 41.12 32.66
C LYS A 63 -25.39 40.92 34.03
N PHE A 64 -25.36 39.68 34.53
CA PHE A 64 -25.96 39.24 35.79
C PHE A 64 -24.91 38.61 36.69
N GLN A 65 -25.17 38.56 38.01
CA GLN A 65 -24.36 37.71 38.90
C GLN A 65 -24.60 36.23 38.59
N SER A 66 -25.87 35.82 38.56
CA SER A 66 -26.32 34.50 38.07
C SER A 66 -27.62 34.69 37.31
N LEU A 67 -27.92 33.82 36.35
CA LEU A 67 -29.13 33.89 35.52
C LEU A 67 -29.93 32.58 35.60
N SER A 68 -31.25 32.68 35.64
CA SER A 68 -32.15 31.53 35.55
C SER A 68 -33.19 31.76 34.45
N LEU A 69 -33.28 30.83 33.50
CA LEU A 69 -34.22 30.83 32.39
C LEU A 69 -35.48 30.06 32.81
N ILE A 70 -36.57 30.79 33.04
CA ILE A 70 -37.82 30.22 33.55
C ILE A 70 -39.02 30.43 32.62
N GLY A 71 -38.80 30.93 31.41
CA GLY A 71 -39.83 31.15 30.39
C GLY A 71 -39.37 32.03 29.24
N ASN A 72 -40.14 32.01 28.14
CA ASN A 72 -39.84 32.77 26.92
C ASN A 72 -40.03 34.28 27.14
N PRO A 73 -39.03 35.14 26.87
CA PRO A 73 -39.21 36.58 27.01
C PRO A 73 -40.06 37.16 25.88
N THR A 74 -40.67 38.31 26.14
CA THR A 74 -41.24 39.16 25.08
C THR A 74 -40.16 40.10 24.55
N ILE A 75 -39.93 40.08 23.24
CA ILE A 75 -38.95 40.93 22.56
C ILE A 75 -39.67 42.14 21.93
N ASP A 76 -39.23 43.36 22.24
CA ASP A 76 -39.74 44.60 21.65
C ASP A 76 -38.63 45.37 20.93
N LEU A 77 -38.69 45.39 19.61
CA LEU A 77 -37.76 46.09 18.73
C LEU A 77 -38.35 47.38 18.13
N SER A 78 -39.53 47.81 18.58
CA SER A 78 -40.28 48.94 17.98
C SER A 78 -39.53 50.28 18.00
N ASN A 79 -38.52 50.42 18.86
CA ASN A 79 -37.66 51.60 18.97
C ASN A 79 -36.37 51.52 18.11
N GLY A 80 -36.30 50.59 17.15
CA GLY A 80 -35.12 50.43 16.28
C GLY A 80 -33.93 49.78 17.00
N GLY A 81 -34.20 48.87 17.95
CA GLY A 81 -33.19 48.09 18.66
C GLY A 81 -32.54 47.02 17.77
N THR A 82 -31.41 46.47 18.22
CA THR A 82 -30.74 45.37 17.52
C THR A 82 -31.49 44.04 17.70
N THR A 83 -31.41 43.16 16.70
CA THR A 83 -31.96 41.79 16.70
C THR A 83 -31.01 40.76 17.33
N LYS A 84 -29.90 41.20 17.95
CA LYS A 84 -28.91 40.32 18.57
C LYS A 84 -28.87 40.57 20.08
N LEU A 85 -28.96 39.50 20.87
CA LEU A 85 -29.04 39.56 22.34
C LEU A 85 -27.95 38.70 22.99
N GLY A 86 -27.19 39.30 23.91
CA GLY A 86 -26.25 38.61 24.79
C GLY A 86 -26.72 38.62 26.25
N LEU A 87 -26.82 37.45 26.86
CA LEU A 87 -27.09 37.30 28.29
C LEU A 87 -25.87 36.68 28.96
N ILE A 88 -25.20 37.46 29.80
CA ILE A 88 -23.92 37.06 30.43
C ILE A 88 -24.11 36.93 31.94
N ALA A 89 -23.78 35.78 32.52
CA ALA A 89 -23.74 35.60 33.98
C ALA A 89 -22.29 35.56 34.49
N VAL A 90 -22.02 36.07 35.68
CA VAL A 90 -20.69 35.94 36.29
C VAL A 90 -20.45 34.50 36.74
N ASP A 91 -21.39 33.94 37.50
CA ASP A 91 -21.25 32.62 38.13
C ASP A 91 -21.85 31.48 37.30
N GLY A 92 -23.06 31.64 36.74
CA GLY A 92 -23.69 30.54 36.03
C GLY A 92 -25.09 30.84 35.50
N ILE A 93 -25.51 30.03 34.53
CA ILE A 93 -26.84 30.07 33.92
C ILE A 93 -27.53 28.74 34.20
N THR A 94 -28.78 28.80 34.67
CA THR A 94 -29.62 27.62 34.92
C THR A 94 -30.98 27.75 34.26
N SER A 95 -31.76 26.68 34.18
CA SER A 95 -33.20 26.75 33.88
C SER A 95 -34.05 26.26 35.06
N GLY A 96 -35.34 26.55 35.01
CA GLY A 96 -36.30 26.04 35.99
C GLY A 96 -37.76 26.33 35.64
N PRO A 97 -38.71 25.82 36.44
CA PRO A 97 -40.13 26.02 36.21
C PRO A 97 -40.54 27.50 36.33
N PRO A 98 -41.56 27.98 35.58
CA PRO A 98 -42.45 27.19 34.73
C PRO A 98 -41.84 26.70 33.41
N GLY A 99 -40.71 27.26 32.97
CA GLY A 99 -39.96 26.80 31.80
C GLY A 99 -40.71 26.99 30.48
N GLY A 100 -40.55 26.04 29.55
CA GLY A 100 -41.23 25.99 28.26
C GLY A 100 -40.32 26.26 27.05
N THR A 101 -40.93 26.41 25.88
CA THR A 101 -40.23 26.70 24.62
C THR A 101 -39.74 28.14 24.59
N LEU A 102 -38.42 28.32 24.48
CA LEU A 102 -37.73 29.58 24.37
C LEU A 102 -37.42 29.83 22.88
N ALA A 103 -38.26 30.65 22.25
CA ALA A 103 -38.17 30.96 20.82
C ALA A 103 -37.57 32.34 20.53
N PHE A 104 -37.47 33.23 21.53
CA PHE A 104 -36.92 34.58 21.41
C PHE A 104 -37.32 35.31 20.10
N THR A 105 -38.60 35.19 19.74
CA THR A 105 -39.09 35.58 18.42
C THR A 105 -38.70 37.01 18.05
N GLY A 106 -38.12 37.17 16.86
CA GLY A 106 -37.65 38.46 16.35
C GLY A 106 -36.16 38.72 16.55
N LEU A 107 -35.43 37.80 17.21
CA LEU A 107 -33.97 37.84 17.25
C LEU A 107 -33.35 36.98 16.13
N ASP A 108 -32.20 37.44 15.64
CA ASP A 108 -31.35 36.68 14.71
C ASP A 108 -30.28 35.88 15.46
N LEU A 109 -29.80 36.40 16.60
CA LEU A 109 -28.73 35.78 17.41
C LEU A 109 -29.08 35.87 18.90
N LEU A 110 -28.98 34.74 19.58
CA LEU A 110 -28.96 34.65 21.04
C LEU A 110 -27.62 34.11 21.52
N VAL A 111 -26.91 34.89 22.34
CA VAL A 111 -25.69 34.48 23.03
C VAL A 111 -25.99 34.29 24.52
N LEU A 112 -25.72 33.09 25.05
CA LEU A 112 -25.71 32.80 26.48
C LEU A 112 -24.27 32.52 26.92
N ALA A 113 -23.70 33.36 27.78
CA ALA A 113 -22.31 33.18 28.19
C ALA A 113 -22.12 33.34 29.69
N THR A 114 -21.06 32.76 30.23
CA THR A 114 -20.62 33.01 31.59
C THR A 114 -19.27 33.74 31.62
N VAL A 115 -18.87 34.28 32.77
CA VAL A 115 -17.52 34.81 32.98
C VAL A 115 -16.63 33.73 33.59
N ASN A 116 -17.14 33.06 34.62
CA ASN A 116 -16.45 32.01 35.37
C ASN A 116 -17.44 31.04 36.03
N GLY A 117 -18.15 30.26 35.22
CA GLY A 117 -18.88 29.09 35.71
C GLY A 117 -19.85 28.46 34.71
N SER A 118 -20.54 27.42 35.14
CA SER A 118 -21.26 26.51 34.24
C SER A 118 -22.59 27.04 33.70
N ILE A 119 -23.01 26.50 32.56
CA ILE A 119 -24.36 26.63 32.03
C ILE A 119 -25.04 25.26 32.16
N ASN A 120 -26.08 25.17 32.98
CA ASN A 120 -26.79 23.91 33.27
C ASN A 120 -28.28 24.07 32.97
N LEU A 121 -28.70 23.64 31.78
CA LEU A 121 -30.07 23.77 31.30
C LEU A 121 -30.74 22.40 31.27
N THR A 122 -31.81 22.28 32.05
CA THR A 122 -32.63 21.06 32.20
C THR A 122 -33.68 20.96 31.09
N SER A 123 -34.40 19.84 31.08
CA SER A 123 -35.59 19.64 30.23
C SER A 123 -36.78 20.56 30.58
N ASP A 124 -36.66 21.42 31.60
CA ASP A 124 -37.68 22.45 31.90
C ASP A 124 -37.85 23.43 30.74
N VAL A 125 -36.79 23.66 29.94
CA VAL A 125 -36.83 24.56 28.77
C VAL A 125 -36.45 23.81 27.49
N SER A 126 -36.86 24.34 26.34
CA SER A 126 -36.41 23.91 25.00
C SER A 126 -36.11 25.11 24.12
N PHE A 127 -35.22 24.98 23.15
CA PHE A 127 -34.88 26.02 22.20
C PHE A 127 -35.37 25.64 20.81
N GLN A 128 -36.19 26.50 20.20
CA GLN A 128 -36.80 26.23 18.90
C GLN A 128 -36.91 27.48 18.05
N ASP A 129 -36.84 27.32 16.73
CA ASP A 129 -37.10 28.36 15.73
C ASP A 129 -36.19 29.60 15.86
N LEU A 130 -34.91 29.40 16.19
CA LEU A 130 -33.88 30.44 16.24
C LEU A 130 -33.01 30.38 14.99
N SER A 131 -32.66 31.54 14.44
CA SER A 131 -31.68 31.61 13.35
C SER A 131 -30.29 31.19 13.86
N GLU A 132 -29.88 31.67 15.03
CA GLU A 132 -28.60 31.32 15.64
C GLU A 132 -28.65 31.32 17.17
N LEU A 133 -28.05 30.29 17.77
CA LEU A 133 -27.93 30.09 19.21
C LEU A 133 -26.47 29.77 19.57
N ALA A 134 -25.84 30.69 20.29
CA ALA A 134 -24.47 30.52 20.80
C ALA A 134 -24.48 30.38 22.33
N MET A 135 -23.80 29.37 22.86
CA MET A 135 -23.63 29.15 24.29
C MET A 135 -22.15 28.99 24.66
N TYR A 136 -21.66 29.74 25.65
CA TYR A 136 -20.28 29.64 26.12
C TYR A 136 -20.18 29.56 27.64
N ALA A 137 -19.89 28.36 28.16
CA ALA A 137 -19.54 28.14 29.56
C ALA A 137 -18.06 28.44 29.79
N ARG A 138 -17.75 29.72 30.08
CA ARG A 138 -16.39 30.22 30.28
C ARG A 138 -15.94 30.08 31.73
N GLY A 139 -14.65 29.80 31.90
CA GLY A 139 -13.94 29.72 33.18
C GLY A 139 -13.42 28.32 33.46
N ALA A 140 -12.31 28.21 34.17
CA ALA A 140 -11.63 26.94 34.39
C ALA A 140 -12.57 25.87 34.97
N GLY A 141 -12.76 24.77 34.23
CA GLY A 141 -13.64 23.66 34.61
C GLY A 141 -15.14 23.95 34.51
N SER A 142 -15.54 25.01 33.80
CA SER A 142 -16.95 25.34 33.58
C SER A 142 -17.54 24.45 32.50
N ASP A 143 -18.54 23.68 32.88
CA ASP A 143 -19.24 22.77 31.97
C ASP A 143 -20.48 23.42 31.34
N LEU A 144 -20.80 22.98 30.13
CA LEU A 144 -22.08 23.23 29.47
C LEU A 144 -22.88 21.93 29.46
N ILE A 145 -23.92 21.86 30.30
CA ILE A 145 -24.84 20.73 30.36
C ILE A 145 -26.19 21.18 29.80
N LEU A 146 -26.63 20.53 28.74
CA LEU A 146 -27.83 20.85 27.99
C LEU A 146 -28.72 19.61 27.85
N ASP A 147 -29.65 19.44 28.78
CA ASP A 147 -30.75 18.47 28.69
C ASP A 147 -32.03 19.09 28.09
N SER A 148 -31.93 20.33 27.62
CA SER A 148 -33.01 21.06 26.96
C SER A 148 -33.12 20.62 25.49
N PRO A 149 -34.31 20.20 25.02
CA PRO A 149 -34.50 19.87 23.61
C PRO A 149 -34.18 21.05 22.68
N ILE A 150 -33.49 20.74 21.58
CA ILE A 150 -33.16 21.65 20.49
C ILE A 150 -33.84 21.16 19.20
N SER A 151 -34.55 22.06 18.52
CA SER A 151 -35.09 21.77 17.19
C SER A 151 -35.25 23.00 16.32
N ASN A 152 -34.96 22.87 15.03
CA ASN A 152 -35.10 23.93 14.03
C ASN A 152 -34.27 25.18 14.38
N ILE A 153 -32.99 24.97 14.64
CA ILE A 153 -32.01 26.04 14.82
C ILE A 153 -31.22 26.20 13.52
N GLY A 154 -31.01 27.43 13.04
CA GLY A 154 -30.17 27.64 11.85
C GLY A 154 -28.70 27.30 12.14
N ILE A 155 -28.09 27.98 13.10
CA ILE A 155 -26.70 27.76 13.54
C ILE A 155 -26.69 27.51 15.05
N LEU A 156 -26.06 26.41 15.48
CA LEU A 156 -25.84 26.11 16.89
C LEU A 156 -24.34 26.14 17.18
N GLU A 157 -23.93 27.04 18.07
CA GLU A 157 -22.53 27.18 18.49
C GLU A 157 -22.39 26.92 19.99
N LEU A 158 -21.59 25.93 20.37
CA LEU A 158 -21.40 25.54 21.77
C LEU A 158 -19.92 25.58 22.15
N ALA A 159 -19.62 26.18 23.29
CA ALA A 159 -18.27 26.19 23.82
C ALA A 159 -18.27 25.98 25.34
N ALA A 160 -17.27 25.27 25.84
CA ALA A 160 -16.99 25.16 27.26
C ALA A 160 -15.49 25.02 27.53
N GLU A 161 -14.96 25.79 28.47
CA GLU A 161 -13.58 25.58 28.95
C GLU A 161 -13.44 24.24 29.71
N GLY A 162 -14.55 23.70 30.22
CA GLY A 162 -14.68 22.33 30.71
C GLY A 162 -15.28 21.39 29.65
N SER A 163 -16.31 20.65 30.03
CA SER A 163 -16.98 19.65 29.18
C SER A 163 -18.28 20.19 28.59
N ILE A 164 -18.65 19.69 27.42
CA ILE A 164 -19.99 19.86 26.85
C ILE A 164 -20.71 18.52 26.94
N GLN A 165 -21.92 18.53 27.51
CA GLN A 165 -22.85 17.42 27.47
C GLN A 165 -24.19 17.90 26.90
N LEU A 166 -24.58 17.37 25.74
CA LEU A 166 -25.86 17.66 25.11
C LEU A 166 -26.69 16.39 25.03
N THR A 167 -27.91 16.44 25.58
CA THR A 167 -28.89 15.35 25.52
C THR A 167 -30.13 15.83 24.79
N ASN A 168 -30.43 15.27 23.62
CA ASN A 168 -31.65 15.53 22.87
C ASN A 168 -32.34 14.23 22.46
N PRO A 169 -33.23 13.66 23.31
CA PRO A 169 -33.80 12.32 23.08
C PRO A 169 -34.63 12.17 21.79
N GLY A 170 -35.15 13.27 21.25
CA GLY A 170 -35.90 13.29 20.00
C GLY A 170 -35.02 13.60 18.78
N THR A 171 -35.64 13.99 17.68
CA THR A 171 -34.92 14.53 16.53
C THR A 171 -34.38 15.91 16.88
N MET A 172 -33.06 16.08 16.79
CA MET A 172 -32.40 17.38 16.79
C MET A 172 -32.25 17.82 15.33
N SER A 173 -32.76 19.00 15.00
CA SER A 173 -32.64 19.57 13.66
C SER A 173 -31.90 20.90 13.76
N VAL A 174 -30.73 20.97 13.13
CA VAL A 174 -29.88 22.16 13.10
C VAL A 174 -29.37 22.36 11.67
N GLY A 175 -29.18 23.58 11.19
CA GLY A 175 -28.47 23.81 9.93
C GLY A 175 -26.98 23.52 10.08
N GLU A 176 -26.25 24.42 10.76
CA GLU A 176 -24.83 24.27 11.11
C GLU A 176 -24.64 23.98 12.61
N PHE A 177 -23.69 23.10 12.94
CA PHE A 177 -23.38 22.73 14.32
C PHE A 177 -21.88 22.82 14.60
N ASP A 178 -21.48 23.83 15.38
CA ASP A 178 -20.12 24.00 15.88
C ASP A 178 -20.08 23.77 17.40
N ALA A 179 -19.21 22.91 17.89
CA ALA A 179 -19.05 22.66 19.31
C ALA A 179 -17.58 22.43 19.66
N THR A 180 -17.07 23.13 20.67
CA THR A 180 -15.68 22.96 21.14
C THR A 180 -15.60 22.88 22.66
N ALA A 181 -15.10 21.75 23.19
CA ALA A 181 -14.88 21.53 24.61
C ALA A 181 -13.38 21.53 24.96
N GLY A 182 -13.02 22.13 26.10
CA GLY A 182 -11.66 22.04 26.67
C GLY A 182 -11.38 20.69 27.34
N ASN A 183 -12.43 19.93 27.65
CA ASN A 183 -12.38 18.55 28.12
C ASN A 183 -13.25 17.65 27.24
N ASN A 184 -14.26 16.97 27.78
CA ASN A 184 -15.08 16.02 27.01
C ASN A 184 -16.19 16.73 26.22
N LEU A 185 -16.48 16.25 25.01
CA LEU A 185 -17.67 16.60 24.24
C LEU A 185 -18.54 15.35 24.09
N THR A 186 -19.69 15.32 24.75
CA THR A 186 -20.64 14.21 24.68
C THR A 186 -21.97 14.66 24.09
N LEU A 187 -22.38 14.05 22.99
CA LEU A 187 -23.67 14.27 22.34
C LEU A 187 -24.50 12.99 22.38
N GLN A 188 -25.72 13.07 22.92
CA GLN A 188 -26.65 11.95 23.03
C GLN A 188 -27.99 12.32 22.41
N ASN A 189 -28.27 11.80 21.21
CA ASN A 189 -29.40 12.24 20.42
C ASN A 189 -30.30 11.07 19.97
N GLY A 190 -31.57 11.40 19.72
CA GLY A 190 -32.50 10.56 18.96
C GLY A 190 -32.01 10.41 17.53
N SER A 191 -32.53 11.24 16.63
CA SER A 191 -31.97 11.43 15.28
C SER A 191 -31.31 12.79 15.19
N LEU A 192 -30.30 12.92 14.33
CA LEU A 192 -29.61 14.17 14.09
C LEU A 192 -29.78 14.56 12.62
N LEU A 193 -30.53 15.63 12.38
CA LEU A 193 -30.78 16.20 11.05
C LEU A 193 -30.01 17.51 10.92
N LEU A 194 -29.12 17.54 9.95
CA LEU A 194 -28.17 18.60 9.67
C LEU A 194 -28.31 19.05 8.21
N ASP A 195 -28.01 20.32 7.93
CA ASP A 195 -28.03 20.87 6.57
C ASP A 195 -26.91 21.92 6.39
N GLY A 196 -25.72 21.58 6.86
CA GLY A 196 -24.63 22.54 6.93
C GLY A 196 -23.35 21.97 7.53
N LYS A 197 -22.48 22.91 7.88
CA LYS A 197 -21.19 22.73 8.50
C LYS A 197 -21.31 22.04 9.86
N VAL A 198 -20.55 20.98 10.08
CA VAL A 198 -20.51 20.30 11.38
C VAL A 198 -19.06 20.22 11.85
N ARG A 199 -18.75 20.90 12.96
CA ARG A 199 -17.43 20.89 13.59
C ARG A 199 -17.60 20.56 15.07
N LEU A 200 -17.19 19.37 15.46
CA LEU A 200 -17.26 18.90 16.84
C LEU A 200 -15.84 18.67 17.32
N ASN A 201 -15.41 19.39 18.35
CA ASN A 201 -14.01 19.43 18.75
C ASN A 201 -13.82 19.20 20.25
N THR A 202 -12.77 18.48 20.61
CA THR A 202 -12.10 18.65 21.90
C THR A 202 -10.72 19.28 21.66
N LEU A 203 -10.32 20.19 22.55
CA LEU A 203 -9.09 20.95 22.39
C LEU A 203 -8.29 21.00 23.69
N VAL A 204 -7.13 20.35 23.69
CA VAL A 204 -6.12 20.47 24.75
C VAL A 204 -5.04 21.43 24.28
N LEU A 205 -4.94 22.58 24.96
CA LEU A 205 -4.02 23.66 24.61
C LEU A 205 -2.56 23.34 24.95
N PRO A 206 -1.59 24.03 24.31
CA PRO A 206 -0.17 23.91 24.63
C PRO A 206 0.15 24.06 26.13
N GLY A 207 0.86 23.07 26.68
CA GLY A 207 1.28 23.04 28.09
C GLY A 207 0.18 22.71 29.10
N ALA A 208 -1.04 22.41 28.65
CA ALA A 208 -2.11 21.90 29.52
C ALA A 208 -1.89 20.41 29.86
N THR A 209 -2.37 19.99 31.03
CA THR A 209 -2.38 18.58 31.44
C THR A 209 -3.80 18.17 31.81
N VAL A 210 -4.33 17.16 31.13
CA VAL A 210 -5.64 16.55 31.40
C VAL A 210 -5.38 15.13 31.92
N ALA A 211 -5.63 14.89 33.21
CA ALA A 211 -5.38 13.55 33.78
C ALA A 211 -6.28 12.47 33.16
N SER A 212 -7.55 12.80 32.90
CA SER A 212 -8.46 11.97 32.12
C SER A 212 -9.50 12.83 31.42
N GLY A 213 -9.79 12.54 30.15
CA GLY A 213 -10.78 13.23 29.33
C GLY A 213 -10.26 13.64 27.95
N ALA A 214 -10.72 14.78 27.45
CA ALA A 214 -10.58 15.20 26.05
C ALA A 214 -11.23 14.24 25.03
N ASP A 215 -12.17 13.40 25.49
CA ASP A 215 -12.89 12.46 24.64
C ASP A 215 -14.04 13.15 23.90
N LEU A 216 -14.22 12.78 22.63
CA LEU A 216 -15.37 13.15 21.82
C LEU A 216 -16.26 11.93 21.64
N THR A 217 -17.50 12.02 22.13
CA THR A 217 -18.51 10.96 22.03
C THR A 217 -19.75 11.46 21.30
N LEU A 218 -20.14 10.80 20.21
CA LEU A 218 -21.37 11.04 19.46
C LEU A 218 -22.23 9.77 19.47
N ASN A 219 -23.33 9.79 20.23
CA ASN A 219 -24.27 8.67 20.34
C ASN A 219 -25.62 9.04 19.71
N ILE A 220 -25.94 8.42 18.57
CA ILE A 220 -27.19 8.62 17.83
C ILE A 220 -28.01 7.32 17.88
N THR A 221 -29.19 7.37 18.49
CA THR A 221 -30.08 6.19 18.60
C THR A 221 -30.97 5.97 17.36
N GLY A 222 -31.06 6.95 16.47
CA GLY A 222 -31.69 6.87 15.16
C GLY A 222 -30.69 7.14 14.03
N ASP A 223 -31.10 7.91 13.03
CA ASP A 223 -30.24 8.26 11.89
C ASP A 223 -29.42 9.54 12.14
N TYR A 224 -28.20 9.57 11.60
CA TYR A 224 -27.44 10.78 11.34
C TYR A 224 -27.64 11.17 9.88
N THR A 225 -28.09 12.39 9.61
CA THR A 225 -28.25 12.90 8.25
C THR A 225 -27.70 14.31 8.16
N ASN A 226 -26.70 14.52 7.31
CA ASN A 226 -26.28 15.84 6.86
C ASN A 226 -26.62 16.02 5.38
N SER A 227 -27.58 16.90 5.10
CA SER A 227 -28.07 17.16 3.74
C SER A 227 -27.30 18.29 3.03
N SER A 228 -26.24 18.81 3.65
CA SER A 228 -25.50 19.94 3.10
C SER A 228 -24.97 19.63 1.70
N ALA A 229 -25.20 20.56 0.78
CA ALA A 229 -24.59 20.53 -0.55
C ALA A 229 -23.23 21.27 -0.61
N THR A 230 -22.86 21.97 0.47
CA THR A 230 -21.72 22.91 0.49
C THR A 230 -20.74 22.67 1.63
N GLU A 231 -21.09 21.83 2.59
CA GLU A 231 -20.28 21.61 3.79
C GLU A 231 -20.18 20.12 4.16
N PHE A 232 -19.16 19.79 4.93
CA PHE A 232 -18.86 18.44 5.40
C PHE A 232 -18.97 18.36 6.93
N SER A 233 -18.87 17.13 7.43
CA SER A 233 -18.88 16.85 8.86
C SER A 233 -17.50 16.45 9.37
N ARG A 234 -17.01 17.13 10.41
CA ARG A 234 -15.74 16.84 11.10
C ARG A 234 -15.95 16.65 12.59
N LEU A 235 -15.43 15.56 13.12
CA LEU A 235 -15.24 15.32 14.55
C LEU A 235 -13.75 15.22 14.83
N GLN A 236 -13.23 16.07 15.71
CA GLN A 236 -11.80 16.22 15.92
C GLN A 236 -11.42 16.24 17.41
N VAL A 237 -10.37 15.50 17.75
CA VAL A 237 -9.64 15.65 19.02
C VAL A 237 -8.30 16.29 18.69
N THR A 238 -8.05 17.48 19.24
CA THR A 238 -6.77 18.17 19.06
C THR A 238 -6.01 18.21 20.37
N ASN A 239 -4.90 17.49 20.43
CA ASN A 239 -3.97 17.50 21.56
C ASN A 239 -2.70 18.29 21.23
N GLN A 240 -2.45 19.35 22.00
CA GLN A 240 -1.20 20.10 21.99
C GLN A 240 -0.49 20.10 23.35
N GLY A 241 -1.00 19.32 24.32
CA GLY A 241 -0.49 19.25 25.69
C GLY A 241 -0.19 17.81 26.11
N HIS A 242 -0.65 17.45 27.32
CA HIS A 242 -0.54 16.11 27.87
C HIS A 242 -1.90 15.59 28.30
N ILE A 243 -2.29 14.42 27.80
CA ILE A 243 -3.46 13.66 28.24
C ILE A 243 -2.98 12.39 28.94
N GLY A 244 -3.42 12.15 30.17
CA GLY A 244 -3.17 10.90 30.87
C GLY A 244 -4.00 9.76 30.30
N THR A 245 -5.33 9.85 30.38
CA THR A 245 -6.24 8.85 29.79
C THR A 245 -7.39 9.48 29.03
N GLY A 246 -7.48 9.25 27.72
CA GLY A 246 -8.55 9.78 26.90
C GLY A 246 -8.08 10.23 25.51
N GLY A 247 -8.59 11.37 25.03
CA GLY A 247 -8.32 11.84 23.68
C GLY A 247 -8.88 10.91 22.60
N ASN A 248 -9.94 10.15 22.92
CA ASN A 248 -10.57 9.23 21.99
C ASN A 248 -11.71 9.89 21.24
N ILE A 249 -12.00 9.38 20.04
CA ILE A 249 -13.25 9.63 19.32
C ILE A 249 -14.08 8.35 19.38
N SER A 250 -15.34 8.45 19.79
CA SER A 250 -16.30 7.35 19.77
C SER A 250 -17.59 7.82 19.12
N VAL A 251 -17.92 7.26 17.96
CA VAL A 251 -19.17 7.54 17.23
C VAL A 251 -20.00 6.28 17.15
N ASP A 252 -21.19 6.29 17.75
CA ASP A 252 -22.13 5.18 17.71
C ASP A 252 -23.46 5.63 17.12
N ILE A 253 -23.79 5.12 15.92
CA ILE A 253 -25.04 5.40 15.20
C ILE A 253 -25.84 4.10 15.09
N THR A 254 -27.00 4.05 15.74
CA THR A 254 -27.86 2.86 15.72
C THR A 254 -28.65 2.74 14.40
N GLY A 255 -28.95 3.85 13.74
CA GLY A 255 -29.56 3.90 12.42
C GLY A 255 -28.53 3.97 11.29
N ASN A 256 -28.84 4.75 10.27
CA ASN A 256 -27.99 5.00 9.12
C ASN A 256 -27.18 6.29 9.30
N LEU A 257 -26.03 6.35 8.64
CA LEU A 257 -25.25 7.57 8.42
C LEU A 257 -25.46 8.01 6.95
N THR A 258 -25.96 9.22 6.74
CA THR A 258 -26.14 9.80 5.40
C THR A 258 -25.53 11.19 5.34
N ALA A 259 -24.54 11.38 4.46
CA ALA A 259 -23.96 12.68 4.13
C ALA A 259 -23.61 12.69 2.64
N THR A 260 -24.54 13.01 1.76
CA THR A 260 -24.34 12.80 0.31
C THR A 260 -24.33 14.09 -0.50
N GLY A 261 -23.93 15.21 0.12
CA GLY A 261 -23.60 16.42 -0.61
C GLY A 261 -22.65 16.09 -1.76
N LEU A 262 -22.90 16.62 -2.96
CA LEU A 262 -22.02 16.37 -4.12
C LEU A 262 -20.96 17.45 -4.31
N GLY A 263 -21.06 18.53 -3.52
CA GLY A 263 -20.07 19.59 -3.49
C GLY A 263 -19.92 20.46 -4.74
N SER A 264 -19.25 21.60 -4.53
CA SER A 264 -18.60 22.35 -5.61
C SER A 264 -17.20 21.78 -5.74
N ALA A 265 -16.93 21.14 -6.88
CA ALA A 265 -15.71 20.43 -7.27
C ALA A 265 -14.38 21.24 -7.23
N THR A 266 -14.09 21.97 -6.15
CA THR A 266 -13.01 22.95 -6.10
C THR A 266 -12.13 22.86 -4.85
N GLU A 267 -12.59 22.28 -3.74
CA GLU A 267 -11.82 22.16 -2.49
C GLU A 267 -12.10 20.82 -1.79
N SER A 268 -11.05 20.17 -1.27
CA SER A 268 -11.12 18.99 -0.39
C SER A 268 -10.83 19.44 1.04
N PRO A 269 -11.57 18.96 2.05
CA PRO A 269 -12.68 18.00 1.98
C PRO A 269 -13.92 18.56 1.25
N GLU A 270 -14.69 17.66 0.65
CA GLU A 270 -15.87 17.95 -0.15
C GLU A 270 -17.15 17.92 0.70
N PRO A 271 -18.19 18.65 0.30
CA PRO A 271 -19.52 18.52 0.89
C PRO A 271 -20.02 17.08 0.89
N GLY A 272 -20.71 16.67 1.95
CA GLY A 272 -21.08 15.26 2.15
C GLY A 272 -19.95 14.38 2.69
N ASP A 273 -18.73 14.88 2.86
CA ASP A 273 -17.70 14.09 3.53
C ASP A 273 -17.99 13.94 5.02
N PHE A 274 -17.57 12.81 5.59
CA PHE A 274 -17.60 12.54 7.02
C PHE A 274 -16.19 12.20 7.51
N GLU A 275 -15.63 13.05 8.36
CA GLU A 275 -14.24 12.99 8.82
C GLU A 275 -14.15 12.82 10.34
N LEU A 276 -13.31 11.88 10.76
CA LEU A 276 -12.90 11.65 12.15
C LEU A 276 -11.38 11.86 12.26
N LEU A 277 -10.94 12.71 13.18
CA LEU A 277 -9.53 13.10 13.28
C LEU A 277 -9.04 13.17 14.73
N VAL A 278 -8.15 12.28 15.12
CA VAL A 278 -7.32 12.42 16.32
C VAL A 278 -6.00 13.06 15.91
N GLN A 279 -5.69 14.24 16.44
CA GLN A 279 -4.46 14.98 16.12
C GLN A 279 -3.56 15.11 17.36
N ASN A 280 -2.43 14.41 17.33
CA ASN A 280 -1.41 14.38 18.36
C ASN A 280 -0.03 14.67 17.71
N THR A 281 0.19 15.90 17.25
CA THR A 281 1.37 16.23 16.43
C THR A 281 2.62 16.50 17.27
N ASN A 282 2.53 17.29 18.35
CA ASN A 282 3.65 17.60 19.26
C ASN A 282 3.14 17.56 20.70
N ALA A 283 2.62 16.39 21.10
CA ALA A 283 1.89 16.21 22.34
C ALA A 283 1.97 14.77 22.83
N LEU A 284 1.55 14.55 24.08
CA LEU A 284 1.60 13.26 24.76
C LEU A 284 0.19 12.78 25.12
N ILE A 285 -0.10 11.51 24.85
CA ILE A 285 -1.25 10.77 25.38
C ILE A 285 -0.71 9.50 26.07
N ASP A 286 -0.87 9.33 27.39
CA ASP A 286 -0.35 8.10 28.03
C ASP A 286 -1.21 6.87 27.68
N ASN A 287 -2.53 7.03 27.62
CA ASN A 287 -3.48 5.95 27.27
C ASN A 287 -4.71 6.49 26.54
N GLY A 288 -4.89 6.13 25.27
CA GLY A 288 -6.05 6.53 24.45
C GLY A 288 -5.64 6.92 23.03
N GLY A 289 -6.18 8.03 22.53
CA GLY A 289 -5.97 8.43 21.13
C GLY A 289 -6.61 7.47 20.12
N ASN A 290 -7.61 6.69 20.54
CA ASN A 290 -8.30 5.74 19.66
C ASN A 290 -9.44 6.43 18.92
N LEU A 291 -9.80 5.89 17.76
CA LEU A 291 -10.88 6.36 16.91
C LEU A 291 -11.82 5.20 16.62
N ASN A 292 -13.06 5.28 17.10
CA ASN A 292 -14.09 4.27 16.90
C ASN A 292 -15.27 4.86 16.13
N LEU A 293 -15.69 4.20 15.05
CA LEU A 293 -16.94 4.48 14.33
C LEU A 293 -17.78 3.21 14.21
N THR A 294 -18.92 3.18 14.88
CA THR A 294 -19.92 2.13 14.76
C THR A 294 -21.17 2.68 14.09
N VAL A 295 -21.60 2.06 12.98
CA VAL A 295 -22.90 2.33 12.36
C VAL A 295 -23.63 1.01 12.18
N ASN A 296 -24.72 0.78 12.93
CA ASN A 296 -25.47 -0.47 12.84
C ASN A 296 -26.24 -0.61 11.51
N GLY A 297 -26.59 0.52 10.88
CA GLY A 297 -27.26 0.57 9.58
C GLY A 297 -26.30 0.72 8.41
N ASN A 298 -26.77 1.37 7.33
CA ASN A 298 -25.95 1.66 6.16
C ASN A 298 -25.23 3.01 6.31
N VAL A 299 -24.10 3.13 5.63
CA VAL A 299 -23.38 4.39 5.43
C VAL A 299 -23.49 4.81 3.98
N GLN A 300 -23.95 6.05 3.75
CA GLN A 300 -23.95 6.69 2.44
C GLN A 300 -23.28 8.05 2.58
N VAL A 301 -22.09 8.21 2.03
CA VAL A 301 -21.30 9.45 2.13
C VAL A 301 -20.74 9.87 0.78
N ASN A 302 -20.26 11.11 0.67
CA ASN A 302 -19.40 11.48 -0.45
C ASN A 302 -18.01 10.86 -0.28
N GLY A 303 -17.27 11.30 0.75
CA GLY A 303 -16.05 10.66 1.24
C GLY A 303 -16.16 10.23 2.70
N LEU A 304 -15.49 9.14 3.08
CA LEU A 304 -15.25 8.77 4.47
C LEU A 304 -13.76 8.93 4.77
N ALA A 305 -13.43 9.69 5.82
CA ALA A 305 -12.07 9.91 6.27
C ALA A 305 -11.92 9.58 7.76
N ALA A 306 -10.89 8.81 8.13
CA ALA A 306 -10.59 8.49 9.52
C ALA A 306 -9.09 8.49 9.76
N TYR A 307 -8.66 9.35 10.68
CA TYR A 307 -7.25 9.66 10.87
C TYR A 307 -6.83 9.63 12.34
N VAL A 308 -5.73 8.93 12.62
CA VAL A 308 -4.93 9.11 13.83
C VAL A 308 -3.61 9.71 13.40
N GLN A 309 -3.39 10.99 13.72
CA GLN A 309 -2.25 11.79 13.29
C GLN A 309 -1.28 11.98 14.45
N ASN A 310 -0.32 11.06 14.58
CA ASN A 310 0.74 11.04 15.60
C ASN A 310 2.12 11.35 14.99
N TYR A 311 2.22 12.46 14.25
CA TYR A 311 3.43 12.82 13.49
C TYR A 311 3.72 14.33 13.61
N ASP A 312 4.98 14.75 13.43
CA ASP A 312 5.37 16.14 13.15
C ASP A 312 6.53 16.15 12.14
N PHE A 313 6.31 16.70 10.95
CA PHE A 313 7.36 16.80 9.93
C PHE A 313 8.38 17.90 10.21
N THR A 314 8.09 18.83 11.10
CA THR A 314 8.99 19.94 11.45
C THR A 314 10.12 19.48 12.38
N ALA A 315 11.00 20.40 12.78
CA ALA A 315 12.06 20.10 13.73
C ALA A 315 11.58 19.88 15.20
N ASN A 316 10.28 19.97 15.46
CA ASN A 316 9.72 19.68 16.77
C ASN A 316 9.64 18.16 17.00
N PRO A 317 9.61 17.70 18.28
CA PRO A 317 9.26 16.33 18.57
C PRO A 317 7.88 15.99 18.01
N ALA A 318 7.77 14.83 17.37
CA ALA A 318 6.48 14.29 16.97
C ALA A 318 5.67 13.82 18.19
N GLY A 319 4.42 13.43 17.93
CA GLY A 319 3.53 12.93 18.95
C GLY A 319 3.99 11.64 19.59
N HIS A 320 3.62 11.48 20.86
CA HIS A 320 3.78 10.23 21.60
C HIS A 320 2.42 9.76 22.14
N ILE A 321 2.06 8.53 21.81
CA ILE A 321 0.95 7.79 22.42
C ILE A 321 1.57 6.62 23.20
N GLY A 322 1.27 6.47 24.48
CA GLY A 322 1.69 5.32 25.27
C GLY A 322 0.93 4.07 24.81
N THR A 323 -0.29 3.89 25.31
CA THR A 323 -1.18 2.80 24.88
C THR A 323 -2.34 3.33 24.04
N GLY A 324 -2.58 2.78 22.85
CA GLY A 324 -3.74 3.09 22.01
C GLY A 324 -3.37 3.49 20.58
N GLY A 325 -3.92 4.60 20.09
CA GLY A 325 -3.73 5.04 18.71
C GLY A 325 -4.36 4.11 17.68
N ASN A 326 -5.38 3.32 18.05
CA ASN A 326 -6.06 2.40 17.14
C ASN A 326 -7.20 3.09 16.38
N ILE A 327 -7.50 2.56 15.20
CA ILE A 327 -8.67 2.93 14.40
C ILE A 327 -9.55 1.69 14.26
N ASP A 328 -10.80 1.77 14.71
CA ASP A 328 -11.79 0.69 14.58
C ASP A 328 -13.07 1.23 13.93
N ILE A 329 -13.37 0.76 12.71
CA ILE A 329 -14.58 1.11 11.97
C ILE A 329 -15.44 -0.13 11.77
N GLU A 330 -16.69 -0.09 12.21
CA GLU A 330 -17.65 -1.20 12.15
C GLU A 330 -18.98 -0.72 11.55
N ILE A 331 -19.28 -1.21 10.34
CA ILE A 331 -20.52 -0.91 9.61
C ILE A 331 -21.37 -2.17 9.51
N GLY A 332 -22.54 -2.18 10.16
CA GLY A 332 -23.46 -3.32 10.19
C GLY A 332 -24.24 -3.54 8.89
N GLY A 333 -24.33 -2.53 8.03
CA GLY A 333 -24.95 -2.58 6.70
C GLY A 333 -23.93 -2.49 5.56
N ASN A 334 -24.37 -1.88 4.45
CA ASN A 334 -23.49 -1.53 3.33
C ASN A 334 -22.82 -0.17 3.58
N LEU A 335 -21.62 0.01 3.04
CA LEU A 335 -20.98 1.31 2.91
C LEU A 335 -20.92 1.71 1.44
N THR A 336 -21.45 2.88 1.12
CA THR A 336 -21.35 3.50 -0.21
C THR A 336 -20.74 4.89 -0.07
N ALA A 337 -19.53 5.06 -0.60
CA ALA A 337 -18.87 6.35 -0.74
C ALA A 337 -18.86 6.76 -2.21
N ASN A 338 -19.39 7.94 -2.55
CA ASN A 338 -19.44 8.40 -3.94
C ASN A 338 -18.07 8.82 -4.51
N SER A 339 -17.13 9.20 -3.65
CA SER A 339 -15.82 9.73 -4.00
C SER A 339 -14.72 8.79 -3.49
N TYR A 340 -14.45 8.77 -2.18
CA TYR A 340 -13.34 8.01 -1.61
C TYR A 340 -13.58 7.44 -0.21
N VAL A 341 -12.74 6.49 0.19
CA VAL A 341 -12.55 6.06 1.58
C VAL A 341 -11.08 6.14 1.93
N ASP A 342 -10.72 6.94 2.93
CA ASP A 342 -9.34 7.15 3.36
C ASP A 342 -9.21 6.92 4.87
N VAL A 343 -8.54 5.83 5.23
CA VAL A 343 -8.34 5.43 6.63
C VAL A 343 -6.84 5.31 6.88
N PHE A 344 -6.31 6.24 7.67
CA PHE A 344 -4.87 6.42 7.76
C PHE A 344 -4.42 6.64 9.21
N LEU A 345 -3.60 5.71 9.69
CA LEU A 345 -2.87 5.84 10.95
C LEU A 345 -1.47 6.35 10.65
N ASN A 346 -1.23 7.61 10.99
CA ASN A 346 0.01 8.31 10.72
C ASN A 346 0.89 8.39 11.95
N ASN A 347 1.90 7.53 12.03
CA ASN A 347 2.97 7.57 13.02
C ASN A 347 4.31 7.99 12.38
N ARG A 348 4.27 8.77 11.29
CA ARG A 348 5.48 9.10 10.50
C ARG A 348 6.39 10.11 11.19
N GLY A 349 7.60 10.25 10.67
CA GLY A 349 8.50 11.36 11.00
C GLY A 349 8.77 11.48 12.50
N GLY A 350 9.11 10.39 13.17
CA GLY A 350 9.48 10.38 14.59
C GLY A 350 8.33 10.15 15.55
N GLY A 351 7.12 9.85 15.06
CA GLY A 351 5.99 9.45 15.87
C GLY A 351 6.29 8.22 16.74
N MET A 352 5.79 8.22 17.97
CA MET A 352 5.99 7.15 18.94
C MET A 352 4.63 6.57 19.38
N ILE A 353 4.47 5.25 19.29
CA ILE A 353 3.38 4.49 19.92
C ILE A 353 4.01 3.37 20.77
N ASP A 354 3.83 3.36 22.10
CA ASP A 354 4.45 2.31 22.92
C ASP A 354 3.72 0.96 22.78
N SER A 355 2.39 0.98 22.63
CA SER A 355 1.56 -0.21 22.40
C SER A 355 0.24 0.15 21.71
N GLY A 356 -0.12 -0.56 20.65
CA GLY A 356 -1.34 -0.34 19.86
C GLY A 356 -1.01 -0.17 18.38
N GLY A 357 -1.55 0.87 17.74
CA GLY A 357 -1.24 1.15 16.33
C GLY A 357 -1.98 0.26 15.32
N ASN A 358 -3.15 -0.27 15.69
CA ASN A 358 -3.92 -1.17 14.82
C ASN A 358 -5.00 -0.43 14.02
N LEU A 359 -5.35 -0.97 12.86
CA LEU A 359 -6.43 -0.49 12.00
C LEU A 359 -7.38 -1.65 11.67
N THR A 360 -8.62 -1.56 12.09
CA THR A 360 -9.72 -2.46 11.75
C THR A 360 -10.76 -1.71 10.91
N PHE A 361 -11.11 -2.25 9.75
CA PHE A 361 -12.16 -1.71 8.88
C PHE A 361 -13.12 -2.82 8.46
N ASN A 362 -14.28 -2.86 9.10
CA ASN A 362 -15.29 -3.90 8.92
C ASN A 362 -16.57 -3.33 8.33
N VAL A 363 -17.03 -3.95 7.24
CA VAL A 363 -18.34 -3.73 6.65
C VAL A 363 -19.05 -5.08 6.55
N SER A 364 -20.13 -5.28 7.31
CA SER A 364 -20.88 -6.53 7.28
C SER A 364 -21.55 -6.79 5.91
N GLY A 365 -21.85 -5.71 5.16
CA GLY A 365 -22.39 -5.75 3.81
C GLY A 365 -21.36 -5.46 2.72
N ALA A 366 -21.82 -4.92 1.60
CA ALA A 366 -20.95 -4.52 0.49
C ALA A 366 -20.25 -3.19 0.78
N LEU A 367 -18.98 -3.10 0.37
CA LEU A 367 -18.19 -1.87 0.31
C LEU A 367 -18.16 -1.38 -1.15
N THR A 368 -18.81 -0.25 -1.43
CA THR A 368 -18.82 0.37 -2.76
C THR A 368 -18.18 1.75 -2.68
N ILE A 369 -17.18 1.99 -3.53
CA ILE A 369 -16.41 3.23 -3.54
C ILE A 369 -16.37 3.78 -4.97
N GLY A 370 -16.77 5.04 -5.13
CA GLY A 370 -16.71 5.75 -6.40
C GLY A 370 -15.29 6.20 -6.75
N VAL A 371 -15.18 7.30 -7.49
CA VAL A 371 -13.90 7.85 -7.94
C VAL A 371 -13.78 9.28 -7.45
N ASP A 372 -12.70 9.56 -6.73
CA ASP A 372 -12.29 10.92 -6.43
C ASP A 372 -11.88 11.62 -7.74
N GLN A 373 -12.68 12.62 -8.11
CA GLN A 373 -12.52 13.38 -9.35
C GLN A 373 -11.26 14.27 -9.33
N PHE A 374 -10.59 14.42 -8.18
CA PHE A 374 -9.51 15.39 -7.96
C PHE A 374 -8.13 14.77 -7.89
N THR A 375 -8.03 13.47 -7.63
CA THR A 375 -6.77 12.75 -7.39
C THR A 375 -6.44 11.76 -8.51
N ASN A 376 -6.83 12.07 -9.75
CA ASN A 376 -6.53 11.28 -10.95
C ASN A 376 -7.05 9.83 -10.91
N GLY A 377 -8.18 9.58 -10.24
CA GLY A 377 -8.82 8.26 -10.24
C GLY A 377 -8.69 7.45 -8.96
N PHE A 378 -8.24 8.07 -7.86
CA PHE A 378 -8.19 7.45 -6.52
C PHE A 378 -9.57 7.04 -6.04
N SER A 379 -9.65 5.90 -5.36
CA SER A 379 -10.86 5.49 -4.61
C SER A 379 -10.55 5.27 -3.14
N ALA A 380 -9.46 4.58 -2.82
CA ALA A 380 -9.24 4.13 -1.46
C ALA A 380 -7.77 4.09 -1.01
N GLU A 381 -7.59 4.35 0.28
CA GLU A 381 -6.35 4.16 1.04
C GLU A 381 -6.68 3.58 2.43
N PHE A 382 -5.96 2.52 2.81
CA PHE A 382 -6.04 1.91 4.14
C PHE A 382 -4.63 1.64 4.63
N ILE A 383 -4.07 2.51 5.47
CA ILE A 383 -2.64 2.43 5.80
C ILE A 383 -2.38 2.64 7.28
N VAL A 384 -1.50 1.79 7.81
CA VAL A 384 -0.73 2.07 9.03
C VAL A 384 0.68 2.46 8.62
N SER A 385 1.10 3.68 8.93
CA SER A 385 2.40 4.18 8.52
C SER A 385 3.23 4.69 9.68
N SER A 386 4.32 3.99 9.96
CA SER A 386 5.40 4.36 10.87
C SER A 386 6.68 4.65 10.07
N ARG A 387 6.58 5.22 8.86
CA ARG A 387 7.78 5.49 8.05
C ARG A 387 8.54 6.70 8.56
N TYR A 388 9.86 6.66 8.38
CA TYR A 388 10.72 7.83 8.55
C TYR A 388 10.48 8.84 7.43
N ASP A 389 10.46 10.12 7.79
CA ASP A 389 10.27 11.22 6.85
C ASP A 389 11.19 12.39 7.24
N ASP A 390 11.84 13.01 6.26
CA ASP A 390 12.79 14.12 6.45
C ASP A 390 12.35 15.44 5.81
N VAL A 391 11.16 15.49 5.20
CA VAL A 391 10.73 16.58 4.31
C VAL A 391 10.63 17.94 5.03
N GLY A 392 10.42 17.98 6.33
CA GLY A 392 10.39 19.21 7.14
C GLY A 392 11.53 19.37 8.15
N GLY A 393 12.58 18.54 8.05
CA GLY A 393 13.77 18.60 8.89
C GLY A 393 13.73 17.72 10.16
N ASN A 394 12.66 16.97 10.39
CA ASN A 394 12.68 15.89 11.37
C ASN A 394 13.62 14.77 10.90
N THR A 395 14.52 14.30 11.76
CA THR A 395 15.43 13.19 11.44
C THR A 395 15.32 12.05 12.46
N THR A 396 14.17 11.95 13.13
CA THR A 396 13.91 10.91 14.13
C THR A 396 13.18 9.75 13.48
N PRO A 397 13.69 8.50 13.58
CA PRO A 397 12.92 7.32 13.20
C PRO A 397 11.66 7.17 14.05
N SER A 398 10.61 6.64 13.44
CA SER A 398 9.36 6.35 14.15
C SER A 398 9.43 5.00 14.88
N PHE A 399 8.53 4.78 15.83
CA PHE A 399 8.48 3.56 16.64
C PHE A 399 7.05 3.14 16.95
N ILE A 400 6.77 1.84 16.83
CA ILE A 400 5.61 1.16 17.40
C ILE A 400 6.09 -0.02 18.24
N GLY A 401 5.79 -0.03 19.54
CA GLY A 401 6.30 -1.01 20.51
C GLY A 401 5.51 -2.31 20.65
N SER A 402 4.66 -2.64 19.65
CA SER A 402 3.78 -3.81 19.67
C SER A 402 3.62 -4.44 18.29
N ASP A 403 2.85 -5.54 18.24
CA ASP A 403 2.26 -6.02 17.01
C ASP A 403 1.40 -4.91 16.36
N VAL A 404 1.48 -4.82 15.03
CA VAL A 404 0.69 -3.93 14.19
C VAL A 404 -0.16 -4.78 13.26
N SER A 405 -1.46 -4.56 13.30
CA SER A 405 -2.41 -5.18 12.39
C SER A 405 -3.17 -4.15 11.56
N LEU A 406 -3.33 -4.46 10.28
CA LEU A 406 -4.33 -3.88 9.40
C LEU A 406 -5.28 -5.01 9.00
N PHE A 407 -6.56 -4.87 9.31
CA PHE A 407 -7.60 -5.84 8.97
C PHE A 407 -8.74 -5.13 8.23
N LEU A 408 -9.02 -5.58 7.01
CA LEU A 408 -10.16 -5.14 6.22
C LEU A 408 -11.11 -6.32 5.97
N HIS A 409 -12.38 -6.14 6.32
CA HIS A 409 -13.44 -7.09 6.03
C HIS A 409 -14.62 -6.42 5.33
N ALA A 410 -15.11 -7.04 4.26
CA ALA A 410 -16.34 -6.66 3.58
C ALA A 410 -16.99 -7.90 2.96
N ALA A 411 -18.33 -7.96 2.85
CA ALA A 411 -18.99 -9.07 2.16
C ALA A 411 -18.59 -9.14 0.67
N SER A 412 -18.38 -7.97 0.04
CA SER A 412 -17.83 -7.79 -1.29
C SER A 412 -17.29 -6.37 -1.42
N VAL A 413 -16.36 -6.14 -2.35
CA VAL A 413 -15.76 -4.83 -2.61
C VAL A 413 -15.90 -4.46 -4.08
N ASP A 414 -16.40 -3.26 -4.36
CA ASP A 414 -16.45 -2.68 -5.71
C ASP A 414 -15.92 -1.24 -5.69
N MET A 415 -14.79 -1.01 -6.37
CA MET A 415 -14.15 0.29 -6.49
C MET A 415 -14.17 0.73 -7.95
N ALA A 416 -14.75 1.89 -8.22
CA ALA A 416 -14.79 2.46 -9.56
C ALA A 416 -13.44 3.02 -10.03
N GLY A 417 -12.55 3.38 -9.10
CA GLY A 417 -11.21 3.89 -9.33
C GLY A 417 -10.13 2.94 -8.82
N VAL A 418 -8.95 3.48 -8.50
CA VAL A 418 -7.80 2.69 -8.05
C VAL A 418 -7.78 2.51 -6.54
N LEU A 419 -7.24 1.37 -6.09
CA LEU A 419 -6.76 1.21 -4.72
C LEU A 419 -5.32 1.73 -4.67
N PHE A 420 -5.14 2.96 -4.18
CA PHE A 420 -3.82 3.58 -4.12
C PHE A 420 -2.86 2.80 -3.22
N GLY A 421 -3.36 2.27 -2.11
CA GLY A 421 -2.58 1.43 -1.23
C GLY A 421 -3.38 0.87 -0.07
N SER A 422 -3.15 -0.39 0.23
CA SER A 422 -3.57 -0.99 1.50
C SER A 422 -2.42 -1.77 2.14
N GLY A 423 -1.99 -1.37 3.33
CA GLY A 423 -0.88 -2.06 3.97
C GLY A 423 -0.20 -1.33 5.12
N ILE A 424 0.96 -1.87 5.51
CA ILE A 424 1.77 -1.36 6.62
C ILE A 424 3.08 -0.80 6.07
N SER A 425 3.47 0.40 6.50
CA SER A 425 4.69 1.06 6.05
C SER A 425 5.59 1.45 7.23
N ASN A 426 6.65 0.67 7.47
CA ASN A 426 7.67 0.83 8.50
C ASN A 426 9.05 1.10 7.86
N ARG A 427 9.13 2.09 6.99
CA ARG A 427 10.34 2.30 6.20
C ARG A 427 11.35 3.22 6.93
N GLY A 428 12.63 3.14 6.54
CA GLY A 428 13.67 4.14 6.85
C GLY A 428 14.14 4.18 8.31
N GLY A 429 14.63 3.07 8.86
CA GLY A 429 15.19 3.01 10.22
C GLY A 429 14.14 3.02 11.33
N SER A 430 12.87 3.11 10.97
CA SER A 430 11.74 3.02 11.90
C SER A 430 11.55 1.57 12.37
N ILE A 431 10.90 1.40 13.52
CA ILE A 431 10.80 0.11 14.20
C ILE A 431 9.35 -0.25 14.48
N ILE A 432 8.98 -1.50 14.16
CA ILE A 432 7.85 -2.22 14.74
C ILE A 432 8.41 -3.33 15.64
N ASP A 433 8.22 -3.21 16.95
CA ASP A 433 8.68 -4.18 17.96
C ASP A 433 7.68 -5.34 18.13
N GLY A 434 7.36 -5.98 17.00
CA GLY A 434 6.33 -7.01 16.91
C GLY A 434 6.13 -7.49 15.47
N ASN A 435 5.02 -8.17 15.23
CA ASN A 435 4.58 -8.58 13.90
C ASN A 435 3.95 -7.41 13.14
N ALA A 436 4.11 -7.38 11.82
CA ALA A 436 3.35 -6.53 10.91
C ALA A 436 2.43 -7.42 10.06
N THR A 437 1.12 -7.36 10.32
CA THR A 437 0.13 -8.22 9.63
C THR A 437 -0.91 -7.36 8.91
N ALA A 438 -0.94 -7.42 7.58
CA ALA A 438 -1.99 -6.80 6.76
C ALA A 438 -2.88 -7.90 6.17
N THR A 439 -4.20 -7.81 6.37
CA THR A 439 -5.16 -8.82 5.91
C THR A 439 -6.37 -8.18 5.27
N TRP A 440 -6.73 -8.68 4.08
CA TRP A 440 -8.06 -8.53 3.50
C TRP A 440 -8.79 -9.86 3.62
N ASP A 441 -9.98 -9.83 4.21
CA ASP A 441 -10.90 -10.96 4.32
C ASP A 441 -12.24 -10.59 3.67
N VAL A 442 -12.41 -11.00 2.41
CA VAL A 442 -13.60 -10.66 1.61
C VAL A 442 -14.24 -11.95 1.12
N PRO A 443 -15.35 -12.43 1.73
CA PRO A 443 -15.98 -13.68 1.33
C PRO A 443 -16.55 -13.70 -0.10
N GLY A 444 -16.88 -12.53 -0.66
CA GLY A 444 -17.37 -12.36 -2.02
C GLY A 444 -16.30 -11.86 -3.00
N ASP A 445 -16.75 -11.16 -4.03
CA ASP A 445 -15.88 -10.62 -5.08
C ASP A 445 -15.20 -9.31 -4.65
N VAL A 446 -14.00 -9.08 -5.18
CA VAL A 446 -13.30 -7.79 -5.15
C VAL A 446 -13.14 -7.32 -6.60
N THR A 447 -13.73 -6.18 -6.92
CA THR A 447 -13.60 -5.53 -8.24
C THR A 447 -12.97 -4.15 -8.08
N ILE A 448 -11.89 -3.89 -8.82
CA ILE A 448 -11.20 -2.58 -8.86
C ILE A 448 -11.09 -2.16 -10.32
N GLN A 449 -11.79 -1.10 -10.70
CA GLN A 449 -11.97 -0.69 -12.10
C GLN A 449 -10.97 0.39 -12.55
N GLY A 450 -10.20 0.96 -11.62
CA GLY A 450 -9.18 1.96 -11.92
C GLY A 450 -8.07 1.42 -12.80
N THR A 451 -7.82 2.14 -13.90
CA THR A 451 -6.71 1.89 -14.84
C THR A 451 -5.78 3.09 -14.93
N THR A 452 -5.97 4.13 -14.11
CA THR A 452 -5.20 5.36 -14.23
C THR A 452 -3.93 5.25 -13.43
N ASN A 453 -2.79 5.42 -14.11
CA ASN A 453 -1.53 5.65 -13.43
C ASN A 453 -1.54 7.05 -12.83
N ILE A 454 -1.95 7.17 -11.56
CA ILE A 454 -1.92 8.44 -10.80
C ILE A 454 -0.50 9.01 -10.79
N MET A 455 0.53 8.14 -10.80
CA MET A 455 1.95 8.47 -10.94
C MET A 455 2.60 7.51 -11.96
N PRO A 456 3.73 7.88 -12.63
CA PRO A 456 4.46 6.94 -13.48
C PRO A 456 4.85 5.69 -12.67
N GLY A 457 4.22 4.55 -12.97
CA GLY A 457 4.45 3.30 -12.21
C GLY A 457 3.49 3.00 -11.07
N SER A 458 2.43 3.76 -10.86
CA SER A 458 1.39 3.36 -9.90
C SER A 458 0.58 2.22 -10.47
N SER A 459 0.26 1.21 -9.67
CA SER A 459 -0.64 0.14 -10.06
C SER A 459 -2.11 0.57 -9.98
N GLY A 460 -3.00 -0.18 -10.64
CA GLY A 460 -4.45 -0.03 -10.46
C GLY A 460 -4.90 -0.47 -9.06
N ALA A 461 -4.17 -1.40 -8.44
CA ALA A 461 -4.33 -1.80 -7.05
C ALA A 461 -2.99 -2.16 -6.38
N SER A 462 -2.77 -1.72 -5.14
CA SER A 462 -1.56 -2.02 -4.37
C SER A 462 -1.87 -2.53 -2.96
N TRP A 463 -1.26 -3.66 -2.60
CA TRP A 463 -1.24 -4.21 -1.24
C TRP A 463 0.19 -4.47 -0.79
N PHE A 464 0.54 -4.07 0.44
CA PHE A 464 1.94 -4.08 0.83
C PHE A 464 2.26 -4.30 2.31
N VAL A 465 3.48 -4.76 2.55
CA VAL A 465 4.24 -4.49 3.79
C VAL A 465 5.60 -3.90 3.42
N LEU A 466 5.88 -2.68 3.86
CA LEU A 466 7.05 -1.92 3.43
C LEU A 466 7.98 -1.68 4.61
N ASN A 467 9.20 -2.18 4.52
CA ASN A 467 10.24 -2.14 5.55
C ASN A 467 11.62 -1.72 4.98
N ASP A 468 11.64 -1.26 3.74
CA ASP A 468 12.83 -0.89 2.99
C ASP A 468 13.34 0.54 3.32
N ILE A 469 14.26 1.03 2.49
CA ILE A 469 14.68 2.45 2.48
C ILE A 469 13.77 3.24 1.55
N PRO A 470 13.04 4.26 2.01
CA PRO A 470 12.14 4.97 1.10
C PRO A 470 12.84 5.62 -0.10
N PRO A 471 12.19 5.61 -1.28
CA PRO A 471 12.75 6.17 -2.50
C PRO A 471 12.77 7.71 -2.51
N ASP A 472 12.03 8.37 -1.62
CA ASP A 472 11.76 9.81 -1.61
C ASP A 472 12.44 10.53 -0.43
N TYR A 473 13.69 10.98 -0.58
CA TYR A 473 14.39 11.76 0.46
C TYR A 473 15.18 12.96 -0.03
N GLN A 474 15.30 13.96 0.86
CA GLN A 474 16.13 15.15 0.65
C GLN A 474 17.54 15.02 1.27
N PHE A 475 17.74 14.18 2.29
CA PHE A 475 19.03 13.94 2.96
C PHE A 475 19.55 12.49 2.82
N THR A 476 20.74 12.20 3.36
CA THR A 476 21.27 10.81 3.43
C THR A 476 20.33 9.95 4.26
N PRO A 477 19.66 8.95 3.68
CA PRO A 477 18.64 8.21 4.39
C PRO A 477 19.25 7.29 5.46
N PRO A 478 18.49 6.98 6.51
CA PRO A 478 18.80 5.87 7.42
C PRO A 478 18.80 4.52 6.69
N SER A 479 19.11 3.44 7.42
CA SER A 479 18.89 2.06 6.95
C SER A 479 17.42 1.81 6.60
N GLY A 480 17.10 0.63 6.07
CA GLY A 480 15.71 0.17 6.04
C GLY A 480 15.14 0.08 7.46
N GLY A 481 13.83 -0.11 7.55
CA GLY A 481 13.15 -0.31 8.83
C GLY A 481 13.48 -1.66 9.47
N THR A 482 12.98 -1.84 10.69
CA THR A 482 13.08 -3.08 11.45
C THR A 482 11.71 -3.57 11.91
N ILE A 483 11.39 -4.83 11.61
CA ILE A 483 10.25 -5.57 12.15
C ILE A 483 10.84 -6.72 12.98
N HIS A 484 10.69 -6.69 14.31
CA HIS A 484 11.23 -7.75 15.18
C HIS A 484 10.41 -9.07 15.14
N GLY A 485 9.24 -9.06 14.53
CA GLY A 485 8.38 -10.24 14.32
C GLY A 485 8.31 -10.68 12.86
N ASN A 486 7.16 -11.22 12.47
CA ASN A 486 6.85 -11.61 11.09
C ASN A 486 6.32 -10.42 10.28
N ALA A 487 6.59 -10.40 8.98
CA ALA A 487 5.90 -9.56 8.01
C ALA A 487 4.92 -10.43 7.20
N THR A 488 3.61 -10.25 7.41
CA THR A 488 2.59 -11.07 6.76
C THR A 488 1.60 -10.22 5.99
N LEU A 489 1.43 -10.51 4.70
CA LEU A 489 0.38 -9.96 3.85
C LEU A 489 -0.54 -11.09 3.41
N THR A 490 -1.84 -10.96 3.70
CA THR A 490 -2.84 -12.00 3.36
C THR A 490 -4.02 -11.39 2.62
N LEU A 491 -4.32 -11.92 1.45
CA LEU A 491 -5.53 -11.65 0.68
C LEU A 491 -6.39 -12.92 0.67
N THR A 492 -7.47 -12.93 1.44
CA THR A 492 -8.44 -14.04 1.46
C THR A 492 -9.71 -13.57 0.79
N ILE A 493 -9.83 -13.86 -0.51
CA ILE A 493 -10.99 -13.53 -1.33
C ILE A 493 -11.77 -14.82 -1.58
N GLY A 494 -13.04 -14.88 -1.17
CA GLY A 494 -13.87 -16.07 -1.38
C GLY A 494 -14.43 -16.15 -2.81
N GLY A 495 -14.59 -15.01 -3.46
CA GLY A 495 -14.99 -14.86 -4.86
C GLY A 495 -13.83 -14.48 -5.79
N ASP A 496 -14.14 -13.74 -6.85
CA ASP A 496 -13.17 -13.32 -7.85
C ASP A 496 -12.44 -12.04 -7.44
N LEU A 497 -11.13 -12.00 -7.65
CA LEU A 497 -10.33 -10.76 -7.63
C LEU A 497 -10.16 -10.25 -9.06
N THR A 498 -10.87 -9.18 -9.39
CA THR A 498 -10.85 -8.56 -10.73
C THR A 498 -10.28 -7.15 -10.65
N ILE A 499 -9.18 -6.90 -11.36
CA ILE A 499 -8.48 -5.61 -11.39
C ILE A 499 -8.36 -5.18 -12.85
N ALA A 500 -8.89 -4.01 -13.20
CA ALA A 500 -8.86 -3.52 -14.57
C ALA A 500 -7.49 -2.98 -14.99
N GLY A 501 -6.72 -2.42 -14.05
CA GLY A 501 -5.34 -1.96 -14.26
C GLY A 501 -4.30 -3.00 -13.87
N ASP A 502 -3.14 -2.54 -13.42
CA ASP A 502 -2.09 -3.39 -12.81
C ASP A 502 -2.42 -3.77 -11.36
N ALA A 503 -1.85 -4.87 -10.90
CA ALA A 503 -1.96 -5.36 -9.54
C ALA A 503 -0.58 -5.57 -8.92
N LEU A 504 -0.28 -4.88 -7.82
CA LEU A 504 0.96 -5.03 -7.06
C LEU A 504 0.64 -5.56 -5.66
N ILE A 505 1.23 -6.69 -5.30
CA ILE A 505 1.08 -7.34 -4.01
C ILE A 505 2.49 -7.65 -3.50
N ASP A 506 3.02 -6.87 -2.56
CA ASP A 506 4.44 -6.94 -2.25
C ASP A 506 4.84 -6.83 -0.77
N ILE A 507 6.01 -7.42 -0.47
CA ILE A 507 6.75 -7.16 0.75
C ILE A 507 8.10 -6.56 0.34
N GLU A 508 8.30 -5.28 0.67
CA GLU A 508 9.55 -4.58 0.37
C GLU A 508 10.45 -4.51 1.61
N ASN A 509 11.58 -5.21 1.58
CA ASN A 509 12.63 -5.19 2.60
C ASN A 509 14.00 -4.78 2.02
N GLN A 510 14.00 -4.34 0.77
CA GLN A 510 15.20 -4.13 -0.05
C GLN A 510 16.02 -2.90 0.34
N ARG A 511 17.16 -2.75 -0.33
CA ARG A 511 17.90 -1.49 -0.43
C ARG A 511 17.64 -0.86 -1.80
N ASN A 512 17.03 0.33 -1.84
CA ASN A 512 16.65 0.99 -3.09
C ASN A 512 17.79 1.68 -3.86
N LEU A 513 17.55 1.87 -5.16
CA LEU A 513 18.39 2.65 -6.09
C LEU A 513 18.63 4.04 -5.51
N LEU A 514 19.83 4.60 -5.71
CA LEU A 514 20.30 5.95 -5.33
C LEU A 514 21.15 6.08 -4.04
N PHE A 515 21.22 5.07 -3.16
CA PHE A 515 21.87 5.26 -1.86
C PHE A 515 23.25 4.60 -1.74
N THR A 516 24.23 5.34 -1.22
CA THR A 516 25.57 4.84 -0.86
C THR A 516 25.64 4.57 0.64
N GLY A 517 25.80 3.30 1.06
CA GLY A 517 26.21 2.95 2.43
C GLY A 517 25.18 2.40 3.43
N PRO A 518 23.86 2.64 3.38
CA PRO A 518 22.93 2.00 4.32
C PRO A 518 22.64 0.54 3.95
N ILE A 519 22.20 -0.25 4.94
CA ILE A 519 21.65 -1.60 4.77
C ILE A 519 20.16 -1.53 4.41
N GLY A 520 19.61 -2.56 3.75
CA GLY A 520 18.17 -2.70 3.53
C GLY A 520 17.38 -2.87 4.84
N GLY A 521 16.12 -3.27 4.73
CA GLY A 521 15.27 -3.55 5.89
C GLY A 521 15.68 -4.82 6.64
N THR A 522 15.21 -4.94 7.88
CA THR A 522 15.36 -6.15 8.71
C THR A 522 14.00 -6.66 9.15
N ILE A 523 13.73 -7.94 8.89
CA ILE A 523 12.63 -8.72 9.44
C ILE A 523 13.27 -9.87 10.22
N ASP A 524 13.08 -9.94 11.54
CA ASP A 524 13.80 -10.92 12.37
C ASP A 524 13.28 -12.35 12.21
N SER A 525 12.04 -12.52 11.72
CA SER A 525 11.35 -13.80 11.54
C SER A 525 10.94 -14.03 10.08
N ASP A 526 9.74 -14.56 9.82
CA ASP A 526 9.26 -14.92 8.49
C ASP A 526 8.67 -13.70 7.75
N ALA A 527 8.86 -13.68 6.43
CA ALA A 527 8.12 -12.85 5.49
C ALA A 527 7.18 -13.76 4.68
N THR A 528 5.88 -13.48 4.65
CA THR A 528 4.89 -14.33 3.98
C THR A 528 3.83 -13.51 3.26
N LEU A 529 3.64 -13.83 1.98
CA LEU A 529 2.55 -13.37 1.14
C LEU A 529 1.61 -14.55 0.85
N ASN A 530 0.35 -14.43 1.25
CA ASN A 530 -0.69 -15.43 1.03
C ASN A 530 -1.83 -14.84 0.19
N ILE A 531 -2.13 -15.44 -0.96
CA ILE A 531 -3.22 -15.03 -1.83
C ILE A 531 -4.15 -16.23 -2.05
N THR A 532 -5.43 -16.07 -1.69
CA THR A 532 -6.49 -17.03 -1.99
C THR A 532 -7.63 -16.31 -2.70
N ALA A 533 -8.08 -16.86 -3.83
CA ALA A 533 -9.25 -16.36 -4.58
C ALA A 533 -9.95 -17.49 -5.34
N ALA A 534 -11.18 -17.25 -5.81
CA ALA A 534 -11.79 -18.12 -6.81
C ALA A 534 -11.05 -17.98 -8.14
N ASN A 535 -11.03 -16.77 -8.71
CA ASN A 535 -10.22 -16.43 -9.87
C ASN A 535 -9.44 -15.14 -9.60
N ILE A 536 -8.31 -14.96 -10.29
CA ILE A 536 -7.64 -13.67 -10.42
C ILE A 536 -7.69 -13.27 -11.89
N SER A 537 -8.19 -12.07 -12.17
CA SER A 537 -8.20 -11.47 -13.50
C SER A 537 -7.64 -10.05 -13.45
N VAL A 538 -6.49 -9.84 -14.08
CA VAL A 538 -5.80 -8.55 -14.13
C VAL A 538 -5.78 -8.02 -15.58
N GLY A 539 -6.17 -6.77 -15.75
CA GLY A 539 -6.19 -6.09 -17.04
C GLY A 539 -4.79 -5.70 -17.51
N GLY A 540 -3.91 -5.28 -16.59
CA GLY A 540 -2.52 -4.93 -16.85
C GLY A 540 -1.53 -6.04 -16.49
N GLU A 541 -0.48 -5.68 -15.77
CA GLU A 541 0.54 -6.55 -15.18
C GLU A 541 0.14 -7.02 -13.78
N LEU A 542 0.47 -8.26 -13.43
CA LEU A 542 0.33 -8.78 -12.07
C LEU A 542 1.72 -9.01 -11.46
N ASP A 543 1.97 -8.35 -10.34
CA ASP A 543 3.18 -8.48 -9.54
C ASP A 543 2.85 -9.03 -8.15
N ALA A 544 3.37 -10.23 -7.85
CA ALA A 544 3.42 -10.78 -6.49
C ALA A 544 4.88 -10.94 -6.08
N LEU A 545 5.37 -10.02 -5.23
CA LEU A 545 6.80 -9.80 -5.06
C LEU A 545 7.24 -9.86 -3.59
N MET A 546 8.44 -10.41 -3.38
CA MET A 546 9.16 -10.27 -2.14
C MET A 546 10.57 -9.75 -2.40
N ASP A 547 10.82 -8.52 -1.96
CA ASP A 547 12.04 -7.79 -2.29
C ASP A 547 12.96 -7.66 -1.10
N ASN A 548 14.00 -8.47 -1.10
CA ASN A 548 15.05 -8.47 -0.09
C ASN A 548 16.42 -8.08 -0.68
N PHE A 549 16.48 -7.74 -1.97
CA PHE A 549 17.74 -7.60 -2.71
C PHE A 549 18.46 -6.26 -2.49
N ASN A 550 19.69 -6.18 -2.98
CA ASN A 550 20.48 -4.96 -3.02
C ASN A 550 20.37 -4.26 -4.38
N ASN A 551 19.58 -3.20 -4.43
CA ASN A 551 19.43 -2.33 -5.61
C ASN A 551 20.21 -1.01 -5.49
N GLY A 552 21.01 -0.83 -4.44
CA GLY A 552 21.65 0.45 -4.14
C GLY A 552 22.87 0.79 -4.99
N SER A 553 23.79 1.58 -4.46
CA SER A 553 25.12 1.79 -5.05
C SER A 553 26.22 1.72 -4.00
N GLY A 554 27.43 1.27 -4.36
CA GLY A 554 28.50 1.08 -3.38
C GLY A 554 28.22 -0.02 -2.33
N SER A 555 29.04 -0.10 -1.28
CA SER A 555 29.24 -1.32 -0.47
C SER A 555 28.17 -1.68 0.57
N GLY A 556 26.98 -1.08 0.55
CA GLY A 556 25.88 -1.49 1.44
C GLY A 556 25.32 -2.87 1.07
N THR A 557 24.49 -3.45 1.94
CA THR A 557 23.89 -4.78 1.75
C THR A 557 22.42 -4.67 1.35
N GLY A 558 21.83 -5.76 0.86
CA GLY A 558 20.38 -5.91 0.72
C GLY A 558 19.67 -5.97 2.08
N GLY A 559 18.42 -6.39 2.04
CA GLY A 559 17.61 -6.65 3.23
C GLY A 559 17.99 -7.95 3.94
N SER A 560 17.45 -8.11 5.14
CA SER A 560 17.58 -9.32 5.95
C SER A 560 16.21 -9.83 6.38
N ILE A 561 15.94 -11.11 6.14
CA ILE A 561 14.81 -11.89 6.65
C ILE A 561 15.41 -13.03 7.47
N GLY A 562 15.16 -13.07 8.78
CA GLY A 562 15.76 -14.04 9.68
C GLY A 562 15.20 -15.45 9.53
N GLY A 563 13.93 -15.57 9.13
CA GLY A 563 13.21 -16.82 8.88
C GLY A 563 13.04 -17.11 7.39
N ASN A 564 11.87 -17.65 7.04
CA ASN A 564 11.47 -18.03 5.70
C ASN A 564 10.92 -16.84 4.90
N ALA A 565 11.04 -16.94 3.59
CA ALA A 565 10.44 -16.06 2.60
C ALA A 565 9.46 -16.89 1.75
N ALA A 566 8.15 -16.62 1.84
CA ALA A 566 7.15 -17.43 1.15
C ALA A 566 6.14 -16.58 0.36
N ILE A 567 5.88 -16.99 -0.88
CA ILE A 567 4.79 -16.52 -1.75
C ILE A 567 3.87 -17.71 -2.02
N ASN A 568 2.64 -17.66 -1.53
CA ASN A 568 1.65 -18.73 -1.68
C ASN A 568 0.43 -18.22 -2.45
N LEU A 569 0.17 -18.79 -3.62
CA LEU A 569 -1.03 -18.51 -4.42
C LEU A 569 -1.91 -19.75 -4.48
N ASN A 570 -3.14 -19.65 -3.97
CA ASN A 570 -4.12 -20.74 -3.98
C ASN A 570 -5.42 -20.30 -4.67
N LEU A 571 -5.63 -20.74 -5.91
CA LEU A 571 -6.83 -20.44 -6.69
C LEU A 571 -7.68 -21.68 -6.91
N SER A 572 -8.98 -21.58 -6.58
CA SER A 572 -9.95 -22.64 -6.93
C SER A 572 -10.39 -22.60 -8.40
N GLY A 573 -9.95 -21.58 -9.13
CA GLY A 573 -10.19 -21.33 -10.55
C GLY A 573 -8.92 -20.82 -11.25
N ASN A 574 -9.10 -19.86 -12.16
CA ASN A 574 -8.08 -19.44 -13.11
C ASN A 574 -7.29 -18.21 -12.64
N LEU A 575 -6.02 -18.17 -13.04
CA LEU A 575 -5.20 -16.96 -13.09
C LEU A 575 -5.21 -16.41 -14.51
N THR A 576 -5.59 -15.14 -14.69
CA THR A 576 -5.66 -14.49 -16.00
C THR A 576 -5.01 -13.11 -15.97
N THR A 577 -4.11 -12.85 -16.90
CA THR A 577 -3.66 -11.48 -17.25
C THR A 577 -3.99 -11.25 -18.72
N THR A 578 -4.74 -10.18 -18.99
CA THR A 578 -5.29 -9.96 -20.34
C THR A 578 -4.47 -9.00 -21.19
N GLY A 579 -3.63 -8.17 -20.57
CA GLY A 579 -2.91 -7.09 -21.24
C GLY A 579 -3.82 -6.05 -21.89
N SER A 580 -5.05 -5.93 -21.39
CA SER A 580 -6.04 -4.97 -21.88
C SER A 580 -5.82 -3.56 -21.37
N ASP A 581 -5.05 -3.35 -20.30
CA ASP A 581 -4.78 -2.02 -19.76
C ASP A 581 -3.77 -1.25 -20.62
N PRO A 582 -4.18 -0.17 -21.32
CA PRO A 582 -3.26 0.64 -22.10
C PRO A 582 -2.37 1.55 -21.25
N ASN A 583 -2.65 1.70 -19.95
CA ASN A 583 -1.94 2.58 -19.05
C ASN A 583 -0.99 1.84 -18.11
N SER A 584 -0.83 0.52 -18.24
CA SER A 584 0.03 -0.28 -17.38
C SER A 584 1.40 0.38 -17.14
N GLY A 585 1.77 0.46 -15.87
CA GLY A 585 3.07 0.93 -15.39
C GLY A 585 4.21 -0.02 -15.75
N GLY A 586 3.93 -1.32 -15.88
CA GLY A 586 4.90 -2.34 -16.31
C GLY A 586 4.69 -2.86 -17.73
N ILE A 587 4.76 -4.17 -17.92
CA ILE A 587 4.51 -4.83 -19.21
C ILE A 587 3.11 -5.44 -19.19
N PRO A 588 2.11 -4.81 -19.85
CA PRO A 588 0.73 -5.28 -19.78
C PRO A 588 0.58 -6.73 -20.27
N GLY A 589 -0.07 -7.55 -19.47
CA GLY A 589 -0.30 -8.97 -19.74
C GLY A 589 0.74 -9.91 -19.13
N ASP A 590 1.82 -9.38 -18.54
CA ASP A 590 2.80 -10.18 -17.82
C ASP A 590 2.30 -10.53 -16.40
N ALA A 591 2.82 -11.63 -15.86
CA ALA A 591 2.55 -12.09 -14.50
C ALA A 591 3.86 -12.53 -13.84
N TYR A 592 4.21 -11.88 -12.74
CA TYR A 592 5.45 -12.07 -11.99
C TYR A 592 5.19 -12.60 -10.58
N PHE A 593 5.91 -13.67 -10.23
CA PHE A 593 5.98 -14.23 -8.88
C PHE A 593 7.44 -14.35 -8.50
N LEU A 594 7.96 -13.37 -7.73
CA LEU A 594 9.40 -13.22 -7.55
C LEU A 594 9.78 -13.11 -6.08
N ILE A 595 10.76 -13.91 -5.65
CA ILE A 595 11.53 -13.67 -4.42
C ILE A 595 12.90 -13.17 -4.83
N ARG A 596 13.17 -11.87 -4.63
CA ARG A 596 14.42 -11.22 -5.01
C ARG A 596 15.32 -11.03 -3.79
N ASN A 597 16.40 -11.80 -3.72
CA ASN A 597 17.38 -11.83 -2.64
C ASN A 597 18.82 -11.52 -3.11
N GLY A 598 19.02 -11.25 -4.40
CA GLY A 598 20.34 -11.02 -4.99
C GLY A 598 20.93 -9.62 -4.79
N SER A 599 21.86 -9.25 -5.67
CA SER A 599 22.46 -7.92 -5.73
C SER A 599 22.70 -7.46 -7.18
N PHE A 600 22.18 -6.29 -7.54
CA PHE A 600 22.58 -5.63 -8.79
C PHE A 600 23.87 -4.80 -8.63
N VAL A 601 24.41 -4.72 -7.42
CA VAL A 601 25.62 -3.96 -7.13
C VAL A 601 26.82 -4.89 -7.13
N GLU A 602 27.62 -4.83 -8.20
CA GLU A 602 28.80 -5.68 -8.37
C GLU A 602 29.71 -5.64 -7.12
N GLY A 603 30.01 -6.82 -6.58
CA GLY A 603 30.89 -7.01 -5.42
C GLY A 603 30.31 -6.57 -4.07
N SER A 604 29.05 -6.13 -4.00
CA SER A 604 28.37 -5.84 -2.74
C SER A 604 27.45 -7.00 -2.33
N PRO A 605 27.32 -7.30 -1.03
CA PRO A 605 26.41 -8.36 -0.58
C PRO A 605 24.98 -8.12 -1.03
N GLY A 606 24.28 -9.19 -1.38
CA GLY A 606 22.86 -9.17 -1.68
C GLY A 606 22.00 -9.14 -0.42
N GLY A 607 20.80 -9.69 -0.54
CA GLY A 607 19.91 -9.97 0.59
C GLY A 607 20.30 -11.23 1.36
N PHE A 608 19.75 -11.35 2.56
CA PHE A 608 19.86 -12.52 3.42
C PHE A 608 18.48 -13.07 3.77
N ILE A 609 18.26 -14.36 3.53
CA ILE A 609 17.12 -15.13 4.01
C ILE A 609 17.68 -16.26 4.89
N GLY A 610 17.31 -16.30 6.17
CA GLY A 610 17.86 -17.28 7.11
C GLY A 610 17.28 -18.69 6.97
N GLY A 611 16.04 -18.80 6.51
CA GLY A 611 15.30 -20.04 6.28
C GLY A 611 15.14 -20.39 4.79
N ASP A 612 13.99 -20.97 4.47
CA ASP A 612 13.62 -21.37 3.10
C ASP A 612 13.09 -20.17 2.30
N ALA A 613 13.34 -20.18 0.99
CA ALA A 613 12.67 -19.33 0.00
C ALA A 613 11.72 -20.20 -0.83
N THR A 614 10.42 -19.93 -0.78
CA THR A 614 9.39 -20.77 -1.40
C THR A 614 8.40 -19.95 -2.21
N ILE A 615 8.17 -20.38 -3.45
CA ILE A 615 7.05 -19.92 -4.27
C ILE A 615 6.17 -21.13 -4.57
N ASP A 616 4.95 -21.13 -4.05
CA ASP A 616 3.95 -22.19 -4.29
C ASP A 616 2.74 -21.61 -5.03
N LEU A 617 2.58 -22.03 -6.29
CA LEU A 617 1.46 -21.65 -7.14
C LEU A 617 0.55 -22.85 -7.35
N ASN A 618 -0.63 -22.81 -6.73
CA ASN A 618 -1.66 -23.83 -6.84
C ASN A 618 -2.90 -23.23 -7.52
N ILE A 619 -3.01 -23.44 -8.83
CA ILE A 619 -4.04 -22.81 -9.68
C ILE A 619 -4.73 -23.84 -10.57
N VAL A 620 -5.98 -23.61 -11.00
CA VAL A 620 -6.64 -24.52 -11.94
C VAL A 620 -6.11 -24.34 -13.35
N ASN A 621 -6.10 -23.11 -13.87
CA ASN A 621 -5.43 -22.81 -15.14
C ASN A 621 -4.78 -21.43 -15.10
N ALA A 622 -3.68 -21.27 -15.85
CA ALA A 622 -3.10 -19.97 -16.15
C ALA A 622 -3.39 -19.56 -17.59
N SER A 623 -3.89 -18.34 -17.79
CA SER A 623 -4.06 -17.70 -19.09
C SER A 623 -3.38 -16.34 -19.09
N ILE A 624 -2.08 -16.33 -19.42
CA ILE A 624 -1.21 -15.17 -19.36
C ILE A 624 -1.00 -14.63 -20.76
N ALA A 625 -1.38 -13.38 -21.02
CA ALA A 625 -1.23 -12.79 -22.35
C ALA A 625 0.24 -12.55 -22.74
N GLY A 626 1.09 -12.28 -21.74
CA GLY A 626 2.50 -11.96 -21.89
C GLY A 626 3.43 -13.04 -21.30
N LEU A 627 4.48 -12.58 -20.61
CA LEU A 627 5.43 -13.44 -19.89
C LEU A 627 4.78 -13.97 -18.61
N PHE A 628 4.86 -15.28 -18.40
CA PHE A 628 4.65 -15.88 -17.09
C PHE A 628 6.02 -16.15 -16.46
N ASP A 629 6.34 -15.40 -15.40
CA ASP A 629 7.65 -15.41 -14.75
C ASP A 629 7.52 -15.83 -13.28
N VAL A 630 8.31 -16.84 -12.89
CA VAL A 630 8.33 -17.38 -11.54
C VAL A 630 9.78 -17.61 -11.12
N GLU A 631 10.29 -16.79 -10.21
CA GLU A 631 11.73 -16.73 -9.93
C GLU A 631 12.08 -16.61 -8.45
N ILE A 632 13.13 -17.36 -8.06
CA ILE A 632 13.89 -17.10 -6.84
C ILE A 632 15.29 -16.60 -7.25
N ASP A 633 15.52 -15.32 -7.01
CA ASP A 633 16.69 -14.56 -7.41
C ASP A 633 17.69 -14.46 -6.24
N ASN A 634 18.72 -15.30 -6.22
CA ASN A 634 19.76 -15.32 -5.17
C ASN A 634 21.18 -14.98 -5.70
N PHE A 635 21.27 -14.39 -6.88
CA PHE A 635 22.54 -14.14 -7.55
C PHE A 635 23.40 -13.04 -6.87
N SER A 636 24.69 -12.96 -7.23
CA SER A 636 25.60 -11.85 -6.87
C SER A 636 25.72 -11.55 -5.37
N GLY A 637 25.86 -12.58 -4.53
CA GLY A 637 26.08 -12.41 -3.09
C GLY A 637 24.82 -12.43 -2.22
N GLY A 638 23.68 -12.82 -2.79
CA GLY A 638 22.51 -13.24 -2.02
C GLY A 638 22.80 -14.50 -1.19
N THR A 639 22.10 -14.66 -0.07
CA THR A 639 22.21 -15.84 0.79
C THR A 639 20.83 -16.38 1.16
N ILE A 640 20.61 -17.67 0.94
CA ILE A 640 19.46 -18.44 1.44
C ILE A 640 20.00 -19.54 2.37
N GLY A 641 19.59 -19.51 3.64
CA GLY A 641 20.03 -20.43 4.68
C GLY A 641 19.39 -21.82 4.59
N GLY A 642 18.22 -21.93 3.94
CA GLY A 642 17.48 -23.17 3.70
C GLY A 642 17.41 -23.55 2.22
N ASN A 643 16.29 -24.12 1.83
CA ASN A 643 15.97 -24.53 0.46
C ASN A 643 15.42 -23.35 -0.36
N ALA A 644 15.67 -23.38 -1.66
CA ALA A 644 14.94 -22.58 -2.65
C ALA A 644 13.99 -23.53 -3.39
N THR A 645 12.68 -23.30 -3.29
CA THR A 645 11.66 -24.18 -3.89
C THR A 645 10.67 -23.38 -4.71
N ILE A 646 10.47 -23.79 -5.96
CA ILE A 646 9.38 -23.31 -6.81
C ILE A 646 8.48 -24.49 -7.16
N ASP A 647 7.22 -24.41 -6.75
CA ASP A 647 6.17 -25.37 -7.09
C ASP A 647 5.13 -24.69 -7.99
N VAL A 648 5.02 -25.13 -9.25
CA VAL A 648 3.99 -24.67 -10.19
C VAL A 648 3.01 -25.80 -10.44
N THR A 649 1.84 -25.73 -9.81
CA THR A 649 0.76 -26.70 -9.95
C THR A 649 -0.39 -26.10 -10.75
N ALA A 650 -0.65 -26.67 -11.92
CA ALA A 650 -1.71 -26.20 -12.83
C ALA A 650 -2.41 -27.35 -13.57
N GLY A 651 -3.70 -27.16 -13.88
CA GLY A 651 -4.43 -27.96 -14.85
C GLY A 651 -3.91 -27.72 -16.27
N SER A 652 -3.88 -26.46 -16.70
CA SER A 652 -3.26 -26.05 -17.96
C SER A 652 -2.63 -24.67 -17.84
N LEU A 653 -1.69 -24.36 -18.73
CA LEU A 653 -0.99 -23.08 -18.79
C LEU A 653 -0.99 -22.60 -20.25
N THR A 654 -1.37 -21.35 -20.49
CA THR A 654 -1.15 -20.68 -21.76
C THR A 654 -0.42 -19.37 -21.51
N ALA A 655 0.71 -19.17 -22.18
CA ALA A 655 1.51 -17.94 -22.06
C ALA A 655 2.14 -17.55 -23.41
N ASN A 656 2.53 -16.29 -23.56
CA ASN A 656 3.36 -15.90 -24.69
C ASN A 656 4.79 -16.44 -24.54
N SER A 657 5.35 -16.31 -23.35
CA SER A 657 6.64 -16.88 -22.95
C SER A 657 6.55 -17.41 -21.52
N LEU A 658 7.39 -18.39 -21.16
CA LEU A 658 7.45 -18.94 -19.82
C LEU A 658 8.90 -18.89 -19.30
N LEU A 659 9.06 -18.34 -18.09
CA LEU A 659 10.29 -18.43 -17.32
C LEU A 659 9.98 -19.01 -15.94
N THR A 660 10.72 -20.04 -15.55
CA THR A 660 10.73 -20.55 -14.18
C THR A 660 12.18 -20.79 -13.77
N GLN A 661 12.64 -20.05 -12.75
CA GLN A 661 14.07 -19.93 -12.50
C GLN A 661 14.43 -19.90 -11.02
N ILE A 662 15.53 -20.58 -10.68
CA ILE A 662 16.27 -20.30 -9.46
C ILE A 662 17.66 -19.83 -9.88
N ASP A 663 18.00 -18.56 -9.62
CA ASP A 663 19.32 -18.00 -9.94
C ASP A 663 20.20 -17.90 -8.71
N ASN A 664 21.22 -18.75 -8.60
CA ASN A 664 22.25 -18.68 -7.58
C ASN A 664 23.64 -18.30 -8.14
N SER A 665 23.66 -17.73 -9.34
CA SER A 665 24.90 -17.41 -10.05
C SER A 665 25.70 -16.27 -9.41
N ASN A 666 26.93 -16.07 -9.90
CA ASN A 666 27.77 -14.90 -9.56
C ASN A 666 28.09 -14.72 -8.07
N GLY A 667 28.13 -15.81 -7.30
CA GLY A 667 28.49 -15.79 -5.88
C GLY A 667 27.31 -15.79 -4.91
N GLY A 668 26.11 -16.15 -5.38
CA GLY A 668 25.00 -16.54 -4.51
C GLY A 668 25.35 -17.76 -3.64
N VAL A 669 24.77 -17.81 -2.44
CA VAL A 669 24.95 -18.91 -1.49
C VAL A 669 23.59 -19.53 -1.16
N MET A 670 23.48 -20.85 -1.32
CA MET A 670 22.34 -21.64 -0.84
C MET A 670 22.84 -22.81 0.02
N ASN A 671 22.41 -22.85 1.28
CA ASN A 671 22.84 -23.91 2.19
C ASN A 671 21.96 -25.17 2.11
N GLY A 672 20.76 -25.07 1.52
CA GLY A 672 19.86 -26.19 1.25
C GLY A 672 19.79 -26.59 -0.22
N ASN A 673 18.68 -27.23 -0.60
CA ASN A 673 18.43 -27.69 -1.97
C ASN A 673 17.80 -26.59 -2.84
N ALA A 674 18.03 -26.64 -4.14
CA ALA A 674 17.29 -25.87 -5.15
C ALA A 674 16.36 -26.82 -5.91
N THR A 675 15.04 -26.60 -5.85
CA THR A 675 14.05 -27.47 -6.50
C THR A 675 13.03 -26.67 -7.28
N ILE A 676 12.83 -27.04 -8.55
CA ILE A 676 11.71 -26.58 -9.37
C ILE A 676 10.83 -27.78 -9.70
N ASN A 677 9.56 -27.74 -9.32
CA ASN A 677 8.57 -28.74 -9.70
C ASN A 677 7.51 -28.13 -10.62
N MET A 678 7.48 -28.62 -11.85
CA MET A 678 6.44 -28.32 -12.83
C MET A 678 5.39 -29.44 -12.78
N ASN A 679 4.27 -29.16 -12.10
CA ASN A 679 3.15 -30.08 -11.89
C ASN A 679 1.97 -29.69 -12.80
N VAL A 680 2.20 -29.62 -14.12
CA VAL A 680 1.15 -29.36 -15.09
C VAL A 680 0.48 -30.67 -15.50
N SER A 681 -0.80 -30.85 -15.17
CA SER A 681 -1.51 -32.13 -15.43
C SER A 681 -2.05 -32.25 -16.86
N GLY A 682 -2.41 -31.13 -17.49
CA GLY A 682 -2.83 -31.01 -18.88
C GLY A 682 -1.70 -30.52 -19.78
N THR A 683 -1.92 -29.42 -20.50
CA THR A 683 -0.94 -28.87 -21.45
C THR A 683 -0.50 -27.47 -21.02
N ALA A 684 0.81 -27.23 -21.01
CA ALA A 684 1.41 -25.91 -21.05
C ALA A 684 1.66 -25.54 -22.52
N THR A 685 0.92 -24.57 -23.05
CA THR A 685 1.08 -24.03 -24.42
C THR A 685 1.77 -22.68 -24.33
N VAL A 686 3.02 -22.62 -24.78
CA VAL A 686 3.84 -21.40 -24.77
C VAL A 686 4.07 -20.97 -26.21
N THR A 687 3.70 -19.74 -26.56
CA THR A 687 3.75 -19.28 -27.96
C THR A 687 5.19 -19.15 -28.48
N ASN A 688 6.11 -18.67 -27.64
CA ASN A 688 7.52 -18.52 -27.95
C ASN A 688 8.36 -19.53 -27.15
N ASP A 689 9.31 -19.03 -26.36
CA ASP A 689 10.26 -19.84 -25.60
C ASP A 689 9.72 -20.18 -24.21
N ALA A 690 9.98 -21.40 -23.78
CA ALA A 690 9.73 -21.90 -22.43
C ALA A 690 11.07 -22.29 -21.80
N THR A 691 11.45 -21.59 -20.73
CA THR A 691 12.70 -21.83 -20.01
C THR A 691 12.42 -22.23 -18.56
N VAL A 692 12.97 -23.36 -18.16
CA VAL A 692 12.96 -23.84 -16.77
C VAL A 692 14.40 -24.13 -16.36
N GLN A 693 14.96 -23.38 -15.42
CA GLN A 693 16.39 -23.49 -15.14
C GLN A 693 16.80 -23.23 -13.71
N ILE A 694 17.92 -23.83 -13.32
CA ILE A 694 18.65 -23.51 -12.10
C ILE A 694 20.06 -23.07 -12.50
N LEU A 695 20.40 -21.84 -12.18
CA LEU A 695 21.72 -21.25 -12.41
C LEU A 695 22.53 -21.22 -11.10
N GLY A 696 23.85 -21.38 -11.18
CA GLY A 696 24.71 -21.57 -10.01
C GLY A 696 24.36 -22.83 -9.21
N SER A 697 23.95 -23.91 -9.89
CA SER A 697 23.36 -25.08 -9.23
C SER A 697 24.37 -25.89 -8.40
N ASP A 698 25.67 -25.73 -8.67
CA ASP A 698 26.78 -26.26 -7.89
C ASP A 698 26.95 -25.58 -6.52
N GLY A 699 26.33 -24.40 -6.33
CA GLY A 699 26.25 -23.71 -5.06
C GLY A 699 25.18 -24.26 -4.10
N ALA A 700 24.30 -25.17 -4.57
CA ALA A 700 23.27 -25.80 -3.76
C ALA A 700 23.75 -27.16 -3.18
N ALA A 701 23.10 -27.63 -2.10
CA ALA A 701 23.35 -28.98 -1.57
C ALA A 701 22.92 -30.08 -2.57
N ALA A 702 21.82 -29.85 -3.27
CA ALA A 702 21.36 -30.58 -4.43
C ALA A 702 20.47 -29.66 -5.29
N ALA A 703 20.49 -29.87 -6.60
CA ALA A 703 19.60 -29.16 -7.53
C ALA A 703 18.71 -30.14 -8.30
N ALA A 704 17.43 -29.85 -8.41
CA ALA A 704 16.46 -30.69 -9.11
C ALA A 704 15.44 -29.87 -9.91
N ILE A 705 15.22 -30.25 -11.16
CA ILE A 705 14.10 -29.79 -11.99
C ILE A 705 13.24 -31.00 -12.33
N ASN A 706 11.96 -30.99 -11.94
CA ASN A 706 11.05 -32.10 -12.13
C ASN A 706 9.84 -31.68 -12.97
N PHE A 707 9.61 -32.38 -14.08
CA PHE A 707 8.39 -32.27 -14.88
C PHE A 707 7.49 -33.47 -14.58
N ASN A 708 6.40 -33.24 -13.84
CA ASN A 708 5.53 -34.29 -13.31
C ASN A 708 4.24 -34.40 -14.11
N GLY A 709 4.24 -35.21 -15.17
CA GLY A 709 3.10 -35.38 -16.07
C GLY A 709 2.93 -34.24 -17.08
N GLY A 710 1.80 -34.27 -17.81
CA GLY A 710 1.41 -33.23 -18.77
C GLY A 710 2.19 -33.19 -20.08
N SER A 711 1.86 -32.20 -20.91
CA SER A 711 2.60 -31.82 -22.12
C SER A 711 3.08 -30.37 -22.04
N TYR A 712 4.32 -30.12 -22.44
CA TYR A 712 4.90 -28.79 -22.50
C TYR A 712 5.23 -28.46 -23.96
N ASP A 713 4.36 -27.66 -24.58
CA ASP A 713 4.41 -27.34 -26.00
C ASP A 713 4.86 -25.89 -26.17
N ALA A 714 6.08 -25.68 -26.66
CA ALA A 714 6.67 -24.36 -26.91
C ALA A 714 6.77 -24.10 -28.42
N GLY A 715 6.28 -22.96 -28.91
CA GLY A 715 6.40 -22.61 -30.33
C GLY A 715 7.85 -22.32 -30.76
N GLY A 716 8.71 -21.91 -29.82
CA GLY A 716 10.14 -21.66 -30.03
C GLY A 716 11.03 -22.73 -29.40
N THR A 717 11.87 -22.31 -28.46
CA THR A 717 12.76 -23.20 -27.71
C THR A 717 12.10 -23.65 -26.41
N PHE A 718 12.08 -24.95 -26.17
CA PHE A 718 11.92 -25.50 -24.83
C PHE A 718 13.31 -25.76 -24.25
N LEU A 719 13.66 -25.09 -23.16
CA LEU A 719 14.93 -25.23 -22.45
C LEU A 719 14.70 -25.67 -21.01
N ALA A 720 15.26 -26.84 -20.65
CA ALA A 720 15.43 -27.25 -19.26
C ALA A 720 16.92 -27.34 -18.93
N PHE A 721 17.40 -26.61 -17.93
CA PHE A 721 18.84 -26.39 -17.79
C PHE A 721 19.34 -26.30 -16.33
N THR A 722 20.44 -26.99 -16.05
CA THR A 722 21.29 -26.75 -14.87
C THR A 722 22.74 -26.54 -15.30
N ASP A 723 23.35 -25.44 -14.87
CA ASP A 723 24.73 -25.07 -15.25
C ASP A 723 25.82 -25.77 -14.41
N GLY A 724 25.46 -26.28 -13.23
CA GLY A 724 26.29 -27.10 -12.35
C GLY A 724 25.72 -28.52 -12.16
N ASP A 725 26.13 -29.17 -11.07
CA ASP A 725 25.59 -30.47 -10.68
C ASP A 725 24.09 -30.34 -10.41
N GLY A 726 23.30 -31.29 -10.91
CA GLY A 726 21.84 -31.22 -10.82
C GLY A 726 21.18 -32.41 -11.49
N THR A 727 19.92 -32.64 -11.12
CA THR A 727 19.07 -33.68 -11.74
C THR A 727 17.91 -33.03 -12.47
N ILE A 728 17.73 -33.34 -13.74
CA ILE A 728 16.52 -33.01 -14.49
C ILE A 728 15.73 -34.29 -14.72
N THR A 729 14.45 -34.31 -14.33
CA THR A 729 13.59 -35.48 -14.44
C THR A 729 12.32 -35.18 -15.23
N PHE A 730 12.08 -35.96 -16.28
CA PHE A 730 10.78 -36.03 -16.95
C PHE A 730 10.04 -37.27 -16.42
N ASN A 731 9.06 -37.05 -15.54
CA ASN A 731 8.27 -38.10 -14.91
C ASN A 731 6.91 -38.20 -15.61
N ASN A 732 6.84 -39.02 -16.65
CA ASN A 732 5.71 -39.18 -17.56
C ASN A 732 5.23 -37.87 -18.20
N ALA A 733 6.14 -36.91 -18.35
CA ALA A 733 5.92 -35.64 -19.03
C ALA A 733 6.29 -35.74 -20.52
N SER A 734 5.54 -35.05 -21.36
CA SER A 734 5.86 -34.86 -22.78
C SER A 734 6.29 -33.42 -23.03
N ALA A 735 7.14 -33.20 -24.03
CA ALA A 735 7.48 -31.86 -24.46
C ALA A 735 7.63 -31.81 -25.99
N HIS A 736 7.12 -30.73 -26.59
CA HIS A 736 7.26 -30.43 -28.01
C HIS A 736 7.78 -29.01 -28.19
N ALA A 737 8.72 -28.82 -29.11
CA ALA A 737 9.19 -27.49 -29.48
C ALA A 737 9.77 -27.42 -30.89
N ASP A 738 10.02 -26.21 -31.41
CA ASP A 738 10.88 -26.06 -32.59
C ASP A 738 12.28 -26.59 -32.28
N VAL A 739 12.80 -26.20 -31.12
CA VAL A 739 14.08 -26.66 -30.55
C VAL A 739 13.84 -27.14 -29.13
N LEU A 740 14.15 -28.40 -28.85
CA LEU A 740 14.05 -28.96 -27.49
C LEU A 740 15.46 -29.21 -26.95
N LYS A 741 15.79 -28.55 -25.84
CA LYS A 741 17.09 -28.65 -25.18
C LYS A 741 16.91 -28.99 -23.71
N VAL A 742 17.55 -30.08 -23.30
CA VAL A 742 17.65 -30.46 -21.89
C VAL A 742 19.11 -30.70 -21.54
N GLY A 743 19.64 -29.92 -20.61
CA GLY A 743 21.05 -29.94 -20.25
C GLY A 743 21.27 -29.97 -18.74
N ALA A 744 21.75 -31.09 -18.21
CA ALA A 744 22.28 -31.20 -16.85
C ALA A 744 23.82 -31.26 -16.93
N LEU A 745 24.47 -30.09 -17.05
CA LEU A 745 25.84 -30.03 -17.58
C LEU A 745 26.95 -30.13 -16.52
N GLY A 746 26.60 -30.19 -15.24
CA GLY A 746 27.55 -30.41 -14.15
C GLY A 746 28.35 -31.70 -14.26
N THR A 747 29.45 -31.77 -13.50
CA THR A 747 30.34 -32.93 -13.41
C THR A 747 29.57 -34.23 -13.19
N ASN A 748 28.57 -34.20 -12.32
CA ASN A 748 27.70 -35.33 -11.95
C ASN A 748 26.25 -35.12 -12.41
N GLY A 749 26.02 -34.30 -13.44
CA GLY A 749 24.66 -34.01 -13.93
C GLY A 749 23.90 -35.27 -14.33
N VAL A 750 22.61 -35.35 -13.97
CA VAL A 750 21.75 -36.50 -14.24
C VAL A 750 20.50 -36.05 -14.99
N LEU A 751 20.22 -36.71 -16.10
CA LEU A 751 18.98 -36.57 -16.84
C LEU A 751 18.21 -37.89 -16.78
N ASN A 752 17.04 -37.87 -16.14
CA ASN A 752 16.15 -39.02 -16.04
C ASN A 752 14.93 -38.83 -16.93
N ILE A 753 14.72 -39.74 -17.88
CA ILE A 753 13.59 -39.72 -18.80
C ILE A 753 12.70 -40.92 -18.50
N GLY A 754 11.54 -40.65 -17.91
CA GLY A 754 10.61 -41.66 -17.40
C GLY A 754 9.23 -41.57 -18.04
N GLY A 755 9.09 -41.95 -19.31
CA GLY A 755 7.80 -41.96 -20.01
C GLY A 755 7.63 -40.78 -20.99
N GLY A 756 6.43 -40.67 -21.57
CA GLY A 756 6.05 -39.54 -22.42
C GLY A 756 6.68 -39.50 -23.82
N THR A 757 6.55 -38.33 -24.47
CA THR A 757 7.17 -38.03 -25.76
C THR A 757 7.96 -36.74 -25.68
N LEU A 758 9.26 -36.79 -25.99
CA LEU A 758 10.07 -35.59 -26.20
C LEU A 758 10.26 -35.42 -27.71
N SER A 759 9.78 -34.32 -28.27
CA SER A 759 9.78 -34.09 -29.71
C SER A 759 10.32 -32.72 -30.04
N ALA A 760 11.01 -32.60 -31.15
CA ALA A 760 11.37 -31.31 -31.72
C ALA A 760 11.16 -31.29 -33.23
N ASP A 761 10.89 -30.11 -33.79
CA ASP A 761 10.72 -29.95 -35.23
C ASP A 761 12.08 -29.79 -35.94
N THR A 762 13.05 -29.16 -35.28
CA THR A 762 14.41 -28.94 -35.82
C THR A 762 15.49 -29.77 -35.13
N THR A 763 15.67 -29.61 -33.82
CA THR A 763 16.73 -30.27 -33.04
C THR A 763 16.24 -30.64 -31.66
N LEU A 764 16.52 -31.88 -31.25
CA LEU A 764 16.32 -32.42 -29.91
C LEU A 764 17.69 -32.75 -29.29
N GLU A 765 18.05 -32.06 -28.22
CA GLU A 765 19.32 -32.20 -27.50
C GLU A 765 19.06 -32.67 -26.06
N LEU A 766 19.52 -33.88 -25.71
CA LEU A 766 19.55 -34.39 -24.33
C LEU A 766 21.00 -34.55 -23.87
N TYR A 767 21.42 -33.67 -22.96
CA TYR A 767 22.82 -33.50 -22.58
C TYR A 767 23.03 -33.68 -21.07
N ALA A 768 23.96 -34.57 -20.72
CA ALA A 768 24.54 -34.74 -19.40
C ALA A 768 26.05 -34.98 -19.56
N SER A 769 26.74 -34.02 -20.19
CA SER A 769 28.09 -34.18 -20.72
C SER A 769 29.23 -34.07 -19.69
N GLY A 770 28.91 -33.90 -18.41
CA GLY A 770 29.89 -33.93 -17.33
C GLY A 770 30.70 -35.22 -17.29
N SER A 771 31.87 -35.20 -16.62
CA SER A 771 32.77 -36.35 -16.59
C SER A 771 32.17 -37.61 -15.95
N ASN A 772 31.16 -37.44 -15.08
CA ASN A 772 30.34 -38.51 -14.51
C ASN A 772 28.86 -38.39 -14.92
N GLY A 773 28.54 -37.55 -15.91
CA GLY A 773 27.16 -37.25 -16.27
C GLY A 773 26.40 -38.45 -16.83
N GLN A 774 25.11 -38.53 -16.51
CA GLN A 774 24.25 -39.68 -16.80
C GLN A 774 22.98 -39.26 -17.53
N LEU A 775 22.69 -39.93 -18.64
CA LEU A 775 21.39 -39.90 -19.29
C LEU A 775 20.72 -41.27 -19.11
N ASN A 776 19.65 -41.32 -18.33
CA ASN A 776 18.95 -42.53 -17.94
C ASN A 776 17.54 -42.56 -18.53
N PHE A 777 17.23 -43.61 -19.30
CA PHE A 777 15.87 -43.93 -19.71
C PHE A 777 15.30 -44.97 -18.75
N VAL A 778 14.35 -44.55 -17.92
CA VAL A 778 13.80 -45.35 -16.81
C VAL A 778 12.41 -45.91 -17.11
N SER A 779 11.79 -45.50 -18.23
CA SER A 779 10.51 -46.02 -18.73
C SER A 779 10.44 -45.82 -20.25
N ASP A 780 9.50 -46.51 -20.90
CA ASP A 780 9.30 -46.42 -22.36
C ASP A 780 9.03 -44.97 -22.77
N VAL A 781 9.85 -44.43 -23.69
CA VAL A 781 9.76 -43.05 -24.16
C VAL A 781 9.78 -43.00 -25.69
N THR A 782 9.13 -41.99 -26.25
CA THR A 782 9.30 -41.62 -27.66
C THR A 782 10.17 -40.37 -27.79
N LEU A 783 11.27 -40.46 -28.53
CA LEU A 783 12.00 -39.29 -29.03
C LEU A 783 11.48 -38.96 -30.43
N GLY A 784 10.51 -38.04 -30.50
CA GLY A 784 9.67 -37.75 -31.66
C GLY A 784 10.20 -36.66 -32.59
N GLY A 785 9.44 -36.38 -33.66
CA GLY A 785 9.73 -35.34 -34.65
C GLY A 785 10.71 -35.77 -35.75
N ASN A 786 10.82 -34.96 -36.81
CA ASN A 786 11.79 -35.18 -37.91
C ASN A 786 13.17 -34.56 -37.61
N SER A 787 13.33 -33.98 -36.43
CA SER A 787 14.56 -33.35 -35.93
C SER A 787 15.73 -34.31 -35.82
N ALA A 788 16.94 -33.73 -35.84
CA ALA A 788 18.13 -34.40 -35.35
C ALA A 788 17.98 -34.67 -33.85
N LYS A 789 18.35 -35.87 -33.40
CA LYS A 789 18.23 -36.30 -32.01
C LYS A 789 19.61 -36.61 -31.49
N ILE A 790 20.10 -35.77 -30.59
CA ILE A 790 21.45 -35.83 -30.09
C ILE A 790 21.39 -36.19 -28.61
N LEU A 791 21.97 -37.34 -28.28
CA LEU A 791 22.09 -37.85 -26.92
C LEU A 791 23.55 -37.80 -26.51
N ALA A 792 23.91 -36.93 -25.57
CA ALA A 792 25.31 -36.71 -25.18
C ALA A 792 25.49 -36.82 -23.67
N ALA A 793 26.11 -37.91 -23.19
CA ALA A 793 26.40 -38.10 -21.77
C ALA A 793 27.59 -39.05 -21.54
N ASN A 794 28.29 -38.94 -20.39
CA ASN A 794 29.37 -39.87 -20.08
C ASN A 794 28.85 -41.32 -19.99
N SER A 795 27.65 -41.51 -19.46
CA SER A 795 26.91 -42.75 -19.58
C SER A 795 25.51 -42.49 -20.13
N VAL A 796 25.15 -43.24 -21.18
CA VAL A 796 23.78 -43.33 -21.68
C VAL A 796 23.27 -44.71 -21.33
N THR A 797 22.26 -44.79 -20.46
CA THR A 797 21.71 -46.05 -19.97
C THR A 797 20.23 -46.17 -20.32
N ILE A 798 19.85 -47.28 -20.96
CA ILE A 798 18.45 -47.67 -21.12
C ILE A 798 18.20 -48.83 -20.15
N PHE A 799 17.31 -48.64 -19.17
CA PHE A 799 17.09 -49.67 -18.15
C PHE A 799 16.46 -50.95 -18.71
N ASN A 800 16.55 -52.04 -17.94
CA ASN A 800 16.06 -53.34 -18.37
C ASN A 800 14.57 -53.28 -18.74
N ASN A 801 14.24 -53.87 -19.89
CA ASN A 801 12.89 -53.90 -20.46
C ASN A 801 12.32 -52.51 -20.84
N VAL A 802 13.15 -51.48 -20.95
CA VAL A 802 12.76 -50.16 -21.47
C VAL A 802 13.05 -50.07 -22.96
N VAL A 803 12.11 -49.49 -23.71
CA VAL A 803 12.24 -49.19 -25.14
C VAL A 803 12.25 -47.68 -25.37
N VAL A 804 13.33 -47.19 -25.99
CA VAL A 804 13.41 -45.81 -26.48
C VAL A 804 13.04 -45.80 -27.96
N THR A 805 11.84 -45.31 -28.28
CA THR A 805 11.34 -45.27 -29.66
C THR A 805 11.82 -44.02 -30.37
N ILE A 806 12.63 -44.17 -31.42
CA ILE A 806 13.08 -43.07 -32.24
C ILE A 806 12.09 -42.82 -33.38
N GLY A 807 11.33 -41.73 -33.27
CA GLY A 807 10.38 -41.28 -34.28
C GLY A 807 11.06 -40.57 -35.46
N GLY A 808 10.40 -40.56 -36.62
CA GLY A 808 10.93 -39.98 -37.86
C GLY A 808 11.77 -40.95 -38.70
N LYS A 809 12.54 -40.41 -39.65
CA LYS A 809 13.37 -41.22 -40.57
C LYS A 809 14.84 -41.32 -40.16
N ALA A 810 15.32 -40.38 -39.34
CA ALA A 810 16.72 -40.30 -38.93
C ALA A 810 16.93 -41.10 -37.63
N PRO A 811 17.95 -41.97 -37.55
CA PRO A 811 18.38 -42.56 -36.28
C PRO A 811 18.86 -41.49 -35.29
N ALA A 812 18.90 -41.83 -34.00
CA ALA A 812 19.50 -40.97 -32.98
C ALA A 812 21.03 -41.01 -33.02
N ASP A 813 21.68 -39.86 -32.82
CA ASP A 813 23.12 -39.76 -32.65
C ASP A 813 23.47 -39.85 -31.16
N VAL A 814 24.27 -40.87 -30.80
CA VAL A 814 24.66 -41.14 -29.41
C VAL A 814 26.15 -40.84 -29.23
N TYR A 815 26.45 -39.90 -28.33
CA TYR A 815 27.80 -39.51 -27.94
C TYR A 815 28.02 -39.90 -26.48
N THR A 816 28.77 -40.97 -26.25
CA THR A 816 28.97 -41.50 -24.89
C THR A 816 30.26 -42.27 -24.74
N ASN A 817 30.78 -42.30 -23.52
CA ASN A 817 31.88 -43.18 -23.15
C ASN A 817 31.37 -44.57 -22.68
N ASN A 818 30.10 -44.64 -22.22
CA ASN A 818 29.50 -45.85 -21.68
C ASN A 818 28.05 -46.01 -22.21
N ALA A 819 27.91 -46.75 -23.31
CA ALA A 819 26.63 -47.07 -23.96
C ALA A 819 25.96 -48.30 -23.33
N ASN A 820 25.26 -48.10 -22.21
CA ASN A 820 24.66 -49.17 -21.41
C ASN A 820 23.26 -49.56 -21.93
N TYR A 821 23.21 -50.28 -23.04
CA TYR A 821 22.00 -50.82 -23.67
C TYR A 821 22.32 -51.99 -24.62
N THR A 822 21.27 -52.69 -25.08
CA THR A 822 21.36 -53.79 -26.05
C THR A 822 21.07 -53.31 -27.47
N GLY A 823 21.91 -53.73 -28.42
CA GLY A 823 21.81 -53.37 -29.84
C GLY A 823 22.41 -52.01 -30.17
N PHE A 824 22.52 -51.68 -31.47
CA PHE A 824 22.98 -50.37 -31.98
C PHE A 824 24.31 -49.89 -31.38
N GLY A 825 25.26 -50.79 -31.18
CA GLY A 825 26.59 -50.48 -30.64
C GLY A 825 26.67 -50.33 -29.11
N GLY A 826 25.59 -50.66 -28.38
CA GLY A 826 25.60 -50.76 -26.92
C GLY A 826 26.43 -51.95 -26.39
N ASN A 827 26.80 -51.88 -25.11
CA ASN A 827 27.68 -52.86 -24.46
C ASN A 827 26.95 -54.06 -23.82
N GLU A 828 25.64 -54.21 -24.04
CA GLU A 828 24.80 -55.31 -23.56
C GLU A 828 24.70 -55.44 -22.02
N THR A 829 25.07 -54.40 -21.27
CA THR A 829 24.98 -54.40 -19.80
C THR A 829 23.54 -54.33 -19.27
N THR A 830 22.59 -53.87 -20.09
CA THR A 830 21.16 -53.85 -19.81
C THR A 830 20.37 -54.44 -20.99
N THR A 831 19.14 -54.89 -20.75
CA THR A 831 18.23 -55.40 -21.80
C THR A 831 17.43 -54.30 -22.51
N GLY A 832 17.60 -53.03 -22.11
CA GLY A 832 16.95 -51.90 -22.75
C GLY A 832 17.45 -51.67 -24.17
N THR A 833 16.61 -51.15 -25.08
CA THR A 833 16.98 -51.03 -26.50
C THR A 833 16.32 -49.83 -27.19
N PHE A 834 16.90 -49.44 -28.34
CA PHE A 834 16.27 -48.48 -29.25
C PHE A 834 15.30 -49.19 -30.21
N ALA A 835 14.21 -48.51 -30.57
CA ALA A 835 13.25 -48.95 -31.58
C ALA A 835 12.99 -47.84 -32.62
N GLY A 836 12.11 -48.09 -33.59
CA GLY A 836 11.80 -47.14 -34.66
C GLY A 836 12.98 -46.98 -35.63
N ALA A 837 13.42 -45.75 -35.87
CA ALA A 837 14.61 -45.49 -36.70
C ALA A 837 15.92 -45.98 -36.06
N GLY A 838 15.90 -46.34 -34.77
CA GLY A 838 17.07 -46.84 -34.04
C GLY A 838 18.10 -45.75 -33.73
N ALA A 839 19.32 -46.16 -33.39
CA ALA A 839 20.44 -45.26 -33.13
C ALA A 839 21.63 -45.58 -34.06
N ASN A 840 22.46 -44.58 -34.33
CA ASN A 840 23.77 -44.78 -34.94
C ASN A 840 24.75 -45.37 -33.91
N ASP A 841 25.81 -46.04 -34.37
CA ASP A 841 26.86 -46.56 -33.49
C ASP A 841 27.45 -45.43 -32.63
N PRO A 842 27.58 -45.62 -31.30
CA PRO A 842 27.96 -44.55 -30.39
C PRO A 842 29.35 -44.00 -30.71
N GLN A 843 29.47 -42.68 -30.67
CA GLN A 843 30.74 -41.96 -30.80
C GLN A 843 31.29 -41.58 -29.43
N PRO A 844 32.62 -41.38 -29.29
CA PRO A 844 33.19 -40.81 -28.06
C PRO A 844 32.50 -39.50 -27.68
N LEU A 845 32.28 -39.28 -26.39
CA LEU A 845 31.61 -38.05 -25.89
C LEU A 845 32.33 -36.77 -26.34
N SER A 846 33.65 -36.80 -26.49
CA SER A 846 34.45 -35.66 -26.98
C SER A 846 34.08 -35.20 -28.40
N ASN A 847 33.38 -36.02 -29.16
CA ASN A 847 32.90 -35.70 -30.51
C ASN A 847 31.49 -35.11 -30.52
N ALA A 848 30.85 -34.99 -29.35
CA ALA A 848 29.51 -34.43 -29.24
C ALA A 848 29.50 -32.99 -29.79
N PRO A 849 28.49 -32.61 -30.59
CA PRO A 849 28.23 -31.21 -30.91
C PRO A 849 28.06 -30.38 -29.62
N PRO A 850 28.44 -29.09 -29.62
CA PRO A 850 28.15 -28.22 -28.49
C PRO A 850 26.66 -28.22 -28.13
N PHE A 851 26.35 -28.11 -26.83
CA PHE A 851 24.99 -27.83 -26.38
C PHE A 851 24.61 -26.41 -26.84
N GLY A 852 23.57 -26.29 -27.68
CA GLY A 852 23.22 -25.04 -28.36
C GLY A 852 23.96 -24.78 -29.68
N PRO A 853 23.60 -23.71 -30.42
CA PRO A 853 24.17 -23.44 -31.73
C PRO A 853 25.69 -23.31 -31.61
N SER A 854 26.43 -23.99 -32.49
CA SER A 854 27.87 -23.80 -32.62
C SER A 854 28.14 -22.30 -32.76
N SER A 855 28.76 -21.68 -31.76
CA SER A 855 29.36 -20.37 -31.94
C SER A 855 30.21 -20.46 -33.21
N PRO A 856 30.05 -19.55 -34.20
CA PRO A 856 30.75 -19.68 -35.46
C PRO A 856 32.23 -19.86 -35.16
N ALA A 857 32.82 -20.94 -35.68
CA ALA A 857 34.23 -21.25 -35.51
C ALA A 857 35.05 -19.96 -35.68
N PRO A 858 36.08 -19.71 -34.85
CA PRO A 858 36.88 -18.52 -34.98
C PRO A 858 37.41 -18.49 -36.41
N THR A 859 36.86 -17.60 -37.23
CA THR A 859 37.41 -17.32 -38.55
C THR A 859 38.88 -17.06 -38.35
N PRO A 860 39.81 -17.74 -39.04
CA PRO A 860 41.22 -17.46 -38.92
C PRO A 860 41.38 -15.96 -39.15
N THR A 861 42.05 -15.31 -38.21
CA THR A 861 42.25 -13.87 -38.16
C THR A 861 42.90 -13.39 -39.45
N LYS A 862 42.08 -13.09 -40.46
CA LYS A 862 42.41 -11.97 -41.33
C LYS A 862 42.33 -10.78 -40.41
N SER A 863 43.52 -10.32 -40.00
CA SER A 863 43.75 -9.07 -39.32
C SER A 863 42.84 -8.01 -39.93
N ARG A 864 41.64 -7.83 -39.35
CA ARG A 864 40.93 -6.57 -39.44
C ARG A 864 41.92 -5.63 -38.79
N VAL A 865 42.35 -4.63 -39.56
CA VAL A 865 43.22 -3.57 -39.05
C VAL A 865 42.47 -2.94 -37.89
N GLY A 866 42.73 -3.46 -36.69
CA GLY A 866 42.22 -2.93 -35.45
C GLY A 866 42.89 -1.60 -35.26
N ILE A 867 42.11 -0.54 -35.14
CA ILE A 867 42.62 0.71 -34.60
C ILE A 867 42.99 0.38 -33.16
N ASN A 868 44.28 0.21 -32.89
CA ASN A 868 44.78 -0.05 -31.56
C ASN A 868 44.76 1.27 -30.79
N VAL A 869 43.77 1.41 -29.91
CA VAL A 869 43.60 2.57 -29.04
C VAL A 869 44.29 2.23 -27.72
N SER A 870 45.54 2.65 -27.60
CA SER A 870 46.42 2.36 -26.45
C SER A 870 46.25 3.34 -25.28
N ASP A 871 45.43 4.39 -25.47
CA ASP A 871 45.11 5.40 -24.47
C ASP A 871 43.74 6.03 -24.78
N SER A 872 43.00 6.41 -23.74
CA SER A 872 41.66 6.99 -23.83
C SER A 872 41.64 8.33 -24.59
N GLY A 873 42.78 9.03 -24.72
CA GLY A 873 42.93 10.20 -25.58
C GLY A 873 42.82 9.90 -27.09
N GLN A 874 43.16 8.69 -27.53
CA GLN A 874 43.03 8.27 -28.94
C GLN A 874 41.58 7.93 -29.32
N LEU A 875 40.77 7.50 -28.35
CA LEU A 875 39.33 7.30 -28.52
C LEU A 875 38.59 8.63 -28.66
N LEU A 876 39.00 9.62 -27.86
CA LEU A 876 38.42 10.97 -27.87
C LEU A 876 38.62 11.68 -29.22
N ALA A 877 39.76 11.47 -29.88
CA ALA A 877 40.06 12.02 -31.21
C ALA A 877 39.26 11.38 -32.36
N LEU A 878 38.65 10.20 -32.15
CA LEU A 878 37.74 9.57 -33.13
C LEU A 878 36.30 10.09 -33.02
N LEU A 879 35.92 10.61 -31.86
CA LEU A 879 34.58 11.12 -31.55
C LEU A 879 34.46 12.63 -31.75
N ASP A 880 35.56 13.37 -31.60
CA ASP A 880 35.56 14.82 -31.76
C ASP A 880 35.83 15.21 -33.23
N GLY A 881 34.75 15.51 -33.96
CA GLY A 881 34.83 16.18 -35.27
C GLY A 881 34.04 15.58 -36.44
N ALA A 882 33.21 14.55 -36.26
CA ALA A 882 32.43 13.97 -37.36
C ALA A 882 30.96 14.42 -37.36
N VAL A 883 30.61 15.39 -38.21
CA VAL A 883 29.21 15.67 -38.54
C VAL A 883 28.69 14.55 -39.46
N PRO A 884 27.57 13.87 -39.13
CA PRO A 884 27.01 12.84 -39.99
C PRO A 884 26.50 13.43 -41.31
N GLY A 885 26.96 12.88 -42.45
CA GLY A 885 26.39 13.19 -43.76
C GLY A 885 25.07 12.44 -44.01
N PRO A 886 24.28 12.83 -45.03
CA PRO A 886 23.01 12.17 -45.35
C PRO A 886 23.21 10.67 -45.60
N GLY A 887 22.52 9.83 -44.82
CA GLY A 887 22.64 8.36 -44.86
C GLY A 887 23.48 7.73 -43.75
N GLY A 888 23.89 8.49 -42.72
CA GLY A 888 24.44 7.92 -41.48
C GLY A 888 25.85 7.34 -41.58
N LYS A 889 26.58 7.58 -42.68
CA LYS A 889 27.98 7.16 -42.81
C LYS A 889 28.94 8.26 -42.34
N ILE A 890 29.76 7.94 -41.35
CA ILE A 890 30.86 8.78 -40.86
C ILE A 890 32.03 8.69 -41.84
N THR A 891 32.53 9.84 -42.32
CA THR A 891 33.74 9.92 -43.17
C THR A 891 34.86 10.59 -42.37
N ILE A 892 35.99 9.90 -42.19
CA ILE A 892 37.17 10.43 -41.49
C ILE A 892 38.13 11.03 -42.53
N PRO A 893 38.41 12.36 -42.51
CA PRO A 893 39.39 12.95 -43.40
C PRO A 893 40.81 12.70 -42.87
N ALA A 894 41.67 12.12 -43.71
CA ALA A 894 43.08 11.91 -43.38
C ALA A 894 43.88 13.23 -43.55
N SER A 895 43.79 14.13 -42.57
CA SER A 895 44.87 15.06 -42.18
C SER A 895 44.34 16.18 -41.27
N LYS A 896 44.81 16.25 -40.02
CA LYS A 896 45.49 17.43 -39.45
C LYS A 896 45.89 17.18 -38.00
N ILE A 897 47.20 17.15 -37.81
CA ILE A 897 47.92 17.21 -36.55
C ILE A 897 47.79 18.65 -36.02
N ALA A 898 47.34 18.81 -34.77
CA ALA A 898 47.85 19.75 -33.75
C ALA A 898 46.77 20.39 -32.86
N SER A 899 47.09 20.40 -31.57
CA SER A 899 46.77 21.40 -30.53
C SER A 899 45.51 21.25 -29.67
N ASN A 900 45.81 21.21 -28.36
CA ASN A 900 45.05 21.70 -27.20
C ASN A 900 43.94 20.81 -26.62
N TRP A 901 44.41 19.83 -25.84
CA TRP A 901 43.69 19.24 -24.70
C TRP A 901 43.36 20.33 -23.67
N ARG A 902 42.06 20.62 -23.44
CA ARG A 902 41.46 21.17 -22.20
C ARG A 902 39.97 21.49 -22.44
N ASN A 903 39.12 20.46 -22.48
CA ASN A 903 37.74 20.46 -21.98
C ASN A 903 37.00 19.21 -22.50
N SER A 904 36.91 18.19 -21.66
CA SER A 904 36.03 17.05 -21.89
C SER A 904 35.19 16.82 -20.63
N SER A 905 34.38 17.82 -20.31
CA SER A 905 33.18 17.67 -19.50
C SER A 905 32.02 17.59 -20.49
N ARG A 906 31.23 16.51 -20.45
CA ARG A 906 30.12 16.13 -21.36
C ARG A 906 30.52 15.10 -22.41
N ILE A 907 30.50 13.83 -22.02
CA ILE A 907 29.81 12.71 -22.69
C ILE A 907 29.79 11.57 -21.66
N ASN A 908 28.61 11.30 -21.10
CA ASN A 908 28.37 10.23 -20.14
C ASN A 908 28.16 8.92 -20.92
N ALA A 909 29.19 8.07 -20.97
CA ALA A 909 29.15 6.78 -21.68
C ALA A 909 28.41 5.67 -20.89
N ALA A 910 27.94 5.95 -19.67
CA ALA A 910 27.14 4.99 -18.89
C ALA A 910 25.70 4.83 -19.43
N GLY A 911 25.20 5.76 -20.24
CA GLY A 911 23.80 5.76 -20.69
C GLY A 911 23.47 4.95 -21.96
N ARG A 912 24.39 4.14 -22.51
CA ARG A 912 24.15 3.46 -23.81
C ARG A 912 24.46 1.95 -23.86
N LEU A 913 24.82 1.32 -22.74
CA LEU A 913 25.01 -0.15 -22.67
C LEU A 913 23.96 -0.88 -21.80
N GLY A 914 22.98 -0.15 -21.26
CA GLY A 914 21.83 -0.72 -20.53
C GLY A 914 20.56 -0.91 -21.38
N ALA A 915 20.69 -1.23 -22.67
CA ALA A 915 19.54 -1.27 -23.58
C ALA A 915 18.81 -2.64 -23.67
N ASP A 916 19.44 -3.75 -23.25
CA ASP A 916 18.90 -5.10 -23.48
C ASP A 916 18.64 -5.93 -22.20
N ARG A 917 18.60 -5.31 -21.02
CA ARG A 917 18.03 -5.89 -19.79
C ARG A 917 17.29 -4.81 -19.02
N ARG A 918 16.02 -4.60 -19.38
CA ARG A 918 15.08 -3.81 -18.58
C ARG A 918 14.24 -4.80 -17.78
N THR A 919 14.77 -5.25 -16.65
CA THR A 919 13.91 -5.49 -15.49
C THR A 919 13.61 -4.12 -14.90
N MET A 920 12.33 -3.90 -14.65
CA MET A 920 11.70 -2.62 -14.36
C MET A 920 12.38 -1.80 -13.25
N ASP A 921 12.83 -0.60 -13.62
CA ASP A 921 13.01 0.52 -12.71
C ASP A 921 11.75 1.40 -12.84
N ILE A 922 10.70 1.05 -12.09
CA ILE A 922 9.43 1.80 -12.06
C ILE A 922 8.83 1.71 -10.64
N ARG A 923 9.54 2.22 -9.62
CA ARG A 923 8.95 2.41 -8.27
C ARG A 923 9.43 3.72 -7.65
N THR A 924 8.80 4.80 -8.10
CA THR A 924 8.86 6.12 -7.44
C THR A 924 7.46 6.57 -7.09
N ALA A 925 6.88 5.94 -6.07
CA ALA A 925 5.60 6.38 -5.52
C ALA A 925 5.53 6.09 -4.02
N SER A 926 6.23 6.90 -3.22
CA SER A 926 5.84 7.09 -1.81
C SER A 926 5.92 8.53 -1.34
N SER A 927 6.17 9.51 -2.22
CA SER A 927 5.93 10.89 -1.83
C SER A 927 4.42 11.12 -1.78
N LEU A 928 3.86 11.07 -0.57
CA LEU A 928 2.68 11.85 -0.28
C LEU A 928 3.04 13.30 -0.65
N SER A 929 2.58 13.77 -1.81
CA SER A 929 2.42 15.22 -1.94
C SER A 929 1.48 15.62 -0.82
N PRO A 930 1.80 16.69 -0.08
CA PRO A 930 0.93 17.13 1.00
C PRO A 930 -0.41 17.47 0.35
N ARG A 931 -1.43 16.61 0.55
CA ARG A 931 -2.79 17.16 0.69
C ARG A 931 -2.57 18.27 1.70
N ARG A 932 -2.89 19.50 1.32
CA ARG A 932 -3.11 20.56 2.28
C ARG A 932 -4.25 20.05 3.15
N LEU A 933 -3.91 19.28 4.19
CA LEU A 933 -4.72 19.18 5.37
C LEU A 933 -4.97 20.64 5.76
N PRO A 934 -6.23 21.09 5.83
CA PRO A 934 -6.50 22.46 6.22
C PRO A 934 -5.86 22.68 7.59
N GLN A 935 -5.10 23.77 7.68
CA GLN A 935 -4.43 24.23 8.89
C GLN A 935 -5.36 24.29 10.10
#